data_AF-A0A6C7CU78-F1
#
_entry.id   AF-A0A6C7CU78-F1
#
_cell.length_a   1.000
_cell.length_b   1.000
_cell.length_c   1.000
_cell.angle_alpha   90.00
_cell.angle_beta   90.00
_cell.angle_gamma   90.00
#
_symmetry.space_group_name_H-M   'P 1'
#
loop_
_entity.id
_entity.type
_entity.pdbx_description
1 polymer ?
#
loop_
_entity_poly.entity_id
_entity_poly.type
_entity_poly.pdbx_seq_one_letter_code
_entity_poly.pdbx_strand_id
1 'polypeptide(L)'
;MNTPLHPDDISQFISGRLISSLAAGQVPWRGTIPGLPEHALTGVPFTGINVLLLWQAMQQRSLRSGRWLTGDDLRQLGGQVRSGEKPVTLVRYRPSLSLFKVINPEQCDGLPDTLQPGWPLPPRPQPSLNVIRDLLQNSGVPVIHRDNVLPVYRALHDRIELPPAASYVGEETYWQDILNLLVQATGHPQRLHRFGLTVDTCTDEVHEALVAELGAAFLSAALGLPGAMLSRLDVAPWVTYLQGDPWRLFRAAEAARKAMMWLKERRPSMTTVEMWQKMASLILETHYGFSLDDTTLGCRSVVERHLECGITPLMAINALARIYQWERYDQPQRSLFINEAGPDSEILTLSEIRPELLTCYRVPAPSGIPDRKVEAVQAESLPLLLAPAVSEGKSAANDDGPDDPDGNDNVVALPWAARRGKENPHIHRFVSIFNGIAPHESRWQVFSDFVHMAACSLYNAVHRDPDFEADYMRRVAHYSVEDANNMARLLSEVVMGLEFSPTDFLGRIYMISGLGNFHNAQYFTPYSVSYPMARMTLSDRIPELSSGERDFITVSDPASGAGSMVVALAEAMLEAGFNPQKQMVAYCVDIDPVAAMMCYIQLSLMGIPAIVATGNSLTVEIKREMATPMFVLGRWHHWWQAERTRKAA
;
A
#
# COMPACT_ATOMS: atom_id res chain seq x y z
N MET A 1 -18.80 22.54 -36.56
CA MET A 1 -17.49 23.11 -36.23
C MET A 1 -17.56 23.63 -34.80
N ASN A 2 -17.11 22.85 -33.82
CA ASN A 2 -17.01 23.28 -32.42
C ASN A 2 -15.61 23.83 -32.21
N THR A 3 -15.46 25.15 -32.27
CA THR A 3 -14.25 25.82 -31.79
C THR A 3 -14.09 25.44 -30.31
N PRO A 4 -12.92 24.93 -29.87
CA PRO A 4 -12.70 24.67 -28.45
C PRO A 4 -12.86 25.97 -27.67
N LEU A 5 -13.72 25.97 -26.65
CA LEU A 5 -13.93 27.13 -25.78
C LEU A 5 -12.60 27.51 -25.12
N HIS A 6 -12.29 28.81 -25.07
CA HIS A 6 -11.08 29.28 -24.40
C HIS A 6 -11.19 28.98 -22.88
N PRO A 7 -10.09 28.60 -22.19
CA PRO A 7 -10.12 28.33 -20.76
C PRO A 7 -10.71 29.48 -19.92
N ASP A 8 -10.46 30.72 -20.31
CA ASP A 8 -11.02 31.90 -19.64
C ASP A 8 -12.54 32.01 -19.80
N ASP A 9 -13.08 31.67 -20.97
CA ASP A 9 -14.53 31.64 -21.20
C ASP A 9 -15.21 30.59 -20.32
N ILE A 10 -14.58 29.41 -20.20
CA ILE A 10 -15.03 28.34 -19.31
C ILE A 10 -15.00 28.82 -17.86
N SER A 11 -13.90 29.45 -17.43
CA SER A 11 -13.73 29.99 -16.08
C SER A 11 -14.80 31.03 -15.76
N GLN A 12 -15.03 32.01 -16.65
CA GLN A 12 -16.07 33.02 -16.51
C GLN A 12 -17.47 32.42 -16.45
N PHE A 13 -17.78 31.47 -17.34
CA PHE A 13 -19.08 30.80 -17.35
C PHE A 13 -19.35 30.05 -16.04
N ILE A 14 -18.36 29.33 -15.52
CA ILE A 14 -18.50 28.52 -14.31
C ILE A 14 -18.53 29.40 -13.05
N SER A 15 -17.55 30.30 -12.90
CA SER A 15 -17.46 31.19 -11.75
C SER A 15 -18.64 32.16 -11.70
N GLY A 16 -19.08 32.69 -12.85
CA GLY A 16 -20.23 33.59 -12.94
C GLY A 16 -21.51 32.99 -12.34
N ARG A 17 -21.79 31.71 -12.59
CA ARG A 17 -22.97 31.01 -12.02
C ARG A 17 -22.94 30.91 -10.51
N LEU A 18 -21.76 30.67 -9.91
CA LEU A 18 -21.60 30.62 -8.46
C LEU A 18 -21.65 32.02 -7.86
N ILE A 19 -20.98 33.01 -8.47
CA ILE A 19 -20.97 34.40 -8.02
C ILE A 19 -22.38 34.99 -8.02
N SER A 20 -23.20 34.72 -9.04
CA SER A 20 -24.59 35.19 -9.06
C SER A 20 -25.42 34.60 -7.92
N SER A 21 -25.22 33.33 -7.55
CA SER A 21 -25.87 32.75 -6.37
C SER A 21 -25.40 33.40 -5.07
N LEU A 22 -24.09 33.65 -4.94
CA LEU A 22 -23.55 34.36 -3.77
C LEU A 22 -24.15 35.75 -3.61
N ALA A 23 -24.26 36.51 -4.71
CA ALA A 23 -24.88 37.83 -4.71
C ALA A 23 -26.38 37.80 -4.34
N ALA A 24 -27.07 36.68 -4.60
CA ALA A 24 -28.43 36.44 -4.17
C ALA A 24 -28.54 35.87 -2.73
N GLY A 25 -27.44 35.80 -1.99
CA GLY A 25 -27.39 35.24 -0.63
C GLY A 25 -27.46 33.71 -0.57
N GLN A 26 -27.37 33.02 -1.71
CA GLN A 26 -27.37 31.56 -1.79
C GLN A 26 -25.94 31.05 -1.82
N VAL A 27 -25.47 30.48 -0.70
CA VAL A 27 -24.11 29.96 -0.55
C VAL A 27 -24.13 28.44 -0.52
N PRO A 28 -23.71 27.74 -1.60
CA PRO A 28 -23.85 26.28 -1.73
C PRO A 28 -23.16 25.44 -0.65
N TRP A 29 -22.17 26.02 0.02
CA TRP A 29 -21.37 25.37 1.06
C TRP A 29 -21.72 25.84 2.48
N ARG A 30 -22.85 26.54 2.67
CA ARG A 30 -23.40 26.87 4.00
C ARG A 30 -24.67 26.05 4.28
N GLY A 31 -25.08 25.99 5.54
CA GLY A 31 -26.27 25.24 5.96
C GLY A 31 -26.01 23.74 6.07
N THR A 32 -27.03 22.91 5.87
CA THR A 32 -26.87 21.44 5.88
C THR A 32 -26.10 21.00 4.65
N ILE A 33 -24.81 20.69 4.82
CA ILE A 33 -23.95 20.28 3.72
C ILE A 33 -24.11 18.76 3.52
N PRO A 34 -24.54 18.29 2.34
CA PRO A 34 -24.50 16.86 2.05
C PRO A 34 -23.04 16.39 1.98
N GLY A 35 -22.81 15.08 2.12
CA GLY A 35 -21.46 14.52 1.92
C GLY A 35 -20.83 14.95 0.59
N LEU A 36 -19.52 14.77 0.45
CA LEU A 36 -18.83 15.10 -0.79
C LEU A 36 -19.53 14.40 -1.97
N PRO A 37 -19.94 15.15 -3.03
CA PRO A 37 -20.56 14.55 -4.18
C PRO A 37 -19.63 13.52 -4.81
N GLU A 38 -20.17 12.39 -5.25
CA GLU A 38 -19.39 11.26 -5.75
C GLU A 38 -19.93 10.72 -7.07
N HIS A 39 -19.04 10.11 -7.84
CA HIS A 39 -19.42 9.37 -9.04
C HIS A 39 -20.19 8.11 -8.64
N ALA A 40 -21.43 7.97 -9.10
CA ALA A 40 -22.37 6.99 -8.60
C ALA A 40 -21.91 5.53 -8.74
N LEU A 41 -21.09 5.23 -9.77
CA LEU A 41 -20.57 3.88 -10.02
C LEU A 41 -19.25 3.55 -9.33
N THR A 42 -18.36 4.54 -9.17
CA THR A 42 -16.99 4.30 -8.67
C THR A 42 -16.80 4.71 -7.22
N GLY A 43 -17.72 5.52 -6.67
CA GLY A 43 -17.59 6.10 -5.34
C GLY A 43 -16.47 7.14 -5.23
N VAL A 44 -15.84 7.54 -6.35
CA VAL A 44 -14.78 8.55 -6.33
C VAL A 44 -15.41 9.93 -6.13
N PRO A 45 -15.00 10.70 -5.10
CA PRO A 45 -15.54 12.02 -4.86
C PRO A 45 -15.09 13.03 -5.93
N PHE A 46 -15.98 13.93 -6.31
CA PHE A 46 -15.63 15.10 -7.11
C PHE A 46 -14.77 16.07 -6.30
N THR A 47 -13.99 16.90 -6.99
CA THR A 47 -12.97 17.76 -6.37
C THR A 47 -13.08 19.21 -6.82
N GLY A 48 -12.63 20.13 -5.96
CA GLY A 48 -12.48 21.55 -6.28
C GLY A 48 -13.81 22.21 -6.62
N ILE A 49 -13.83 23.01 -7.70
CA ILE A 49 -15.02 23.78 -8.11
C ILE A 49 -16.25 22.90 -8.38
N ASN A 50 -16.04 21.66 -8.82
CA ASN A 50 -17.12 20.74 -9.15
C ASN A 50 -17.96 20.39 -7.92
N VAL A 51 -17.37 20.32 -6.73
CA VAL A 51 -18.13 20.11 -5.49
C VAL A 51 -19.13 21.23 -5.28
N LEU A 52 -18.70 22.48 -5.47
CA LEU A 52 -19.56 23.66 -5.27
C LEU A 52 -20.71 23.72 -6.28
N LEU A 53 -20.44 23.39 -7.55
CA LEU A 53 -21.46 23.32 -8.60
C LEU A 53 -22.51 22.25 -8.31
N LEU A 54 -22.09 21.09 -7.79
CA LEU A 54 -22.98 20.00 -7.47
C LEU A 54 -23.81 20.32 -6.22
N TRP A 55 -23.23 20.88 -5.17
CA TRP A 55 -24.00 21.36 -4.01
C TRP A 55 -25.02 22.43 -4.39
N GLN A 56 -24.65 23.38 -5.26
CA GLN A 56 -25.58 24.39 -5.77
C GLN A 56 -26.76 23.71 -6.48
N ALA A 57 -26.49 22.73 -7.35
CA ALA A 57 -27.52 21.99 -8.06
C ALA A 57 -28.42 21.18 -7.12
N MET A 58 -27.86 20.56 -6.08
CA MET A 58 -28.63 19.83 -5.06
C MET A 58 -29.58 20.75 -4.33
N GLN A 59 -29.11 21.91 -3.87
CA GLN A 59 -29.94 22.90 -3.18
C GLN A 59 -31.06 23.44 -4.09
N GLN A 60 -30.73 23.85 -5.32
CA GLN A 60 -31.70 24.42 -6.26
C GLN A 60 -32.80 23.43 -6.68
N ARG A 61 -32.49 22.13 -6.69
CA ARG A 61 -33.39 21.07 -7.17
C ARG A 61 -33.90 20.17 -6.05
N SER A 62 -33.58 20.49 -4.79
CA SER A 62 -33.93 19.69 -3.60
C SER A 62 -33.51 18.21 -3.69
N LEU A 63 -32.36 17.94 -4.30
CA LEU A 63 -31.82 16.58 -4.46
C LEU A 63 -31.19 16.10 -3.16
N ARG A 64 -31.44 14.84 -2.80
CA ARG A 64 -30.93 14.26 -1.53
C ARG A 64 -29.63 13.48 -1.73
N SER A 65 -29.50 12.78 -2.86
CA SER A 65 -28.37 11.93 -3.19
C SER A 65 -27.20 12.78 -3.66
N GLY A 66 -26.03 12.59 -3.04
CA GLY A 66 -24.76 13.14 -3.51
C GLY A 66 -24.14 12.38 -4.70
N ARG A 67 -24.84 11.40 -5.28
CA ARG A 67 -24.33 10.55 -6.36
C ARG A 67 -24.64 11.16 -7.74
N TRP A 68 -23.70 11.04 -8.66
CA TRP A 68 -23.85 11.60 -10.02
C TRP A 68 -23.36 10.63 -11.09
N LEU A 69 -24.08 10.59 -12.22
CA LEU A 69 -23.79 9.77 -13.38
C LEU A 69 -23.38 10.65 -14.56
N THR A 70 -22.44 10.20 -15.38
CA THR A 70 -22.20 10.78 -16.70
C THR A 70 -23.28 10.34 -17.70
N GLY A 71 -23.34 11.01 -18.84
CA GLY A 71 -24.24 10.60 -19.92
C GLY A 71 -23.92 9.21 -20.50
N ASP A 72 -22.65 8.78 -20.42
CA ASP A 72 -22.23 7.45 -20.86
C ASP A 72 -22.71 6.39 -19.86
N ASP A 73 -22.55 6.64 -18.56
CA ASP A 73 -23.05 5.74 -17.51
C ASP A 73 -24.56 5.55 -17.63
N LEU A 74 -25.30 6.63 -17.82
CA LEU A 74 -26.76 6.57 -17.95
C LEU A 74 -27.18 5.69 -19.14
N ARG A 75 -26.50 5.84 -20.29
CA ARG A 75 -26.76 5.01 -21.48
C ARG A 75 -26.41 3.55 -21.25
N GLN A 76 -25.28 3.27 -20.59
CA GLN A 76 -24.85 1.90 -20.29
C GLN A 76 -25.82 1.19 -19.35
N LEU A 77 -26.41 1.93 -18.41
CA LEU A 77 -27.41 1.41 -17.46
C LEU A 77 -28.83 1.30 -18.06
N GLY A 78 -29.04 1.74 -19.31
CA GLY A 78 -30.36 1.77 -19.94
C GLY A 78 -31.31 2.82 -19.36
N GLY A 79 -30.82 3.73 -18.53
CA GLY A 79 -31.62 4.78 -17.91
C GLY A 79 -31.92 5.94 -18.84
N GLN A 80 -32.94 6.73 -18.50
CA GLN A 80 -33.35 7.92 -19.25
C GLN A 80 -33.55 9.10 -18.31
N VAL A 81 -33.22 10.31 -18.77
CA VAL A 81 -33.48 11.54 -18.00
C VAL A 81 -34.97 11.83 -18.03
N ARG A 82 -35.57 12.15 -16.88
CA ARG A 82 -36.98 12.53 -16.79
C ARG A 82 -37.27 13.77 -17.62
N SER A 83 -38.48 13.84 -18.17
CA SER A 83 -38.92 14.99 -18.96
C SER A 83 -38.82 16.29 -18.14
N GLY A 84 -38.14 17.29 -18.67
CA GLY A 84 -37.93 18.59 -18.01
C GLY A 84 -36.64 18.70 -17.19
N GLU A 85 -36.03 17.58 -16.82
CA GLU A 85 -34.79 17.57 -16.03
C GLU A 85 -33.55 17.88 -16.90
N LYS A 86 -32.57 18.57 -16.31
CA LYS A 86 -31.36 19.02 -17.03
C LYS A 86 -30.08 18.55 -16.35
N PRO A 87 -29.09 18.03 -17.10
CA PRO A 87 -27.76 17.75 -16.56
C PRO A 87 -27.08 18.99 -15.98
N VAL A 88 -26.17 18.77 -15.03
CA VAL A 88 -25.28 19.78 -14.47
C VAL A 88 -23.96 19.76 -15.24
N THR A 89 -23.51 20.94 -15.67
CA THR A 89 -22.23 21.10 -16.36
C THR A 89 -21.10 21.28 -15.35
N LEU A 90 -20.05 20.48 -15.49
CA LEU A 90 -18.85 20.44 -14.66
C LEU A 90 -17.59 20.66 -15.50
N VAL A 91 -16.46 20.85 -14.81
CA VAL A 91 -15.15 21.12 -15.40
C VAL A 91 -14.23 19.90 -15.31
N ARG A 92 -13.61 19.54 -16.42
CA ARG A 92 -12.56 18.52 -16.54
C ARG A 92 -11.22 19.22 -16.76
N TYR A 93 -10.20 18.84 -15.97
CA TYR A 93 -8.92 19.54 -15.93
C TYR A 93 -7.82 18.96 -16.83
N ARG A 94 -7.94 17.72 -17.32
CA ARG A 94 -6.90 17.03 -18.12
C ARG A 94 -7.51 16.28 -19.31
N PRO A 95 -6.85 16.24 -20.49
CA PRO A 95 -5.56 16.87 -20.84
C PRO A 95 -5.63 18.40 -21.07
N SER A 96 -6.83 18.96 -21.21
CA SER A 96 -7.09 20.40 -21.28
C SER A 96 -8.40 20.74 -20.54
N LEU A 97 -8.57 22.02 -20.16
CA LEU A 97 -9.79 22.48 -19.51
C LEU A 97 -10.97 22.29 -20.46
N SER A 98 -11.93 21.48 -20.06
CA SER A 98 -13.11 21.16 -20.87
C SER A 98 -14.34 21.03 -20.00
N LEU A 99 -15.51 21.12 -20.61
CA LEU A 99 -16.79 20.96 -19.93
C LEU A 99 -17.32 19.55 -20.18
N PHE A 100 -17.92 18.95 -19.15
CA PHE A 100 -18.67 17.72 -19.28
C PHE A 100 -19.97 17.81 -18.46
N LYS A 101 -20.91 16.89 -18.69
CA LYS A 101 -22.22 16.93 -18.03
C LYS A 101 -22.42 15.69 -17.18
N VAL A 102 -23.04 15.89 -16.03
CA VAL A 102 -23.48 14.83 -15.13
C VAL A 102 -24.96 15.01 -14.76
N ILE A 103 -25.63 13.93 -14.36
CA ILE A 103 -27.02 13.94 -13.94
C ILE A 103 -27.17 13.16 -12.63
N ASN A 104 -28.04 13.61 -11.75
CA ASN A 104 -28.31 12.91 -10.50
C ASN A 104 -29.27 11.73 -10.77
N PRO A 105 -29.05 10.55 -10.17
CA PRO A 105 -29.97 9.41 -10.30
C PRO A 105 -31.44 9.73 -9.97
N GLU A 106 -31.70 10.67 -9.05
CA GLU A 106 -33.07 11.11 -8.70
C GLU A 106 -33.83 11.78 -9.86
N GLN A 107 -33.10 12.22 -10.89
CA GLN A 107 -33.62 12.89 -12.07
C GLN A 107 -33.78 11.92 -13.26
N CYS A 108 -33.58 10.62 -13.04
CA CYS A 108 -33.60 9.58 -14.06
C CYS A 108 -34.65 8.51 -13.76
N ASP A 109 -35.09 7.85 -14.83
CA ASP A 109 -35.94 6.65 -14.82
C ASP A 109 -35.17 5.46 -15.42
N GLY A 110 -35.61 4.23 -15.13
CA GLY A 110 -35.02 3.01 -15.69
C GLY A 110 -33.65 2.64 -15.13
N LEU A 111 -33.26 3.19 -13.97
CA LEU A 111 -32.02 2.84 -13.28
C LEU A 111 -32.20 1.61 -12.36
N PRO A 112 -31.15 0.79 -12.16
CA PRO A 112 -31.15 -0.30 -11.18
C PRO A 112 -31.49 0.17 -9.76
N ASP A 113 -32.16 -0.69 -8.98
CA ASP A 113 -32.61 -0.39 -7.62
C ASP A 113 -31.47 0.05 -6.67
N THR A 114 -30.23 -0.39 -6.92
CA THR A 114 -29.04 0.00 -6.16
C THR A 114 -28.66 1.48 -6.30
N LEU A 115 -29.11 2.13 -7.36
CA LEU A 115 -28.89 3.55 -7.64
C LEU A 115 -30.09 4.41 -7.30
N GLN A 116 -31.24 3.81 -6.95
CA GLN A 116 -32.41 4.56 -6.54
C GLN A 116 -32.21 5.22 -5.16
N PRO A 117 -32.79 6.42 -4.95
CA PRO A 117 -32.75 7.09 -3.66
C PRO A 117 -33.49 6.27 -2.58
N GLY A 118 -32.79 5.90 -1.49
CA GLY A 118 -33.41 5.35 -0.28
C GLY A 118 -33.25 3.85 0.02
N TRP A 119 -32.39 3.10 -0.68
CA TRP A 119 -32.26 1.63 -0.47
C TRP A 119 -30.81 1.12 -0.54
N PRO A 120 -30.33 0.35 0.46
CA PRO A 120 -29.83 1.02 1.65
C PRO A 120 -28.31 1.01 1.74
N LEU A 121 -27.77 2.13 2.18
CA LEU A 121 -26.63 2.13 3.11
C LEU A 121 -27.24 2.28 4.52
N PRO A 122 -26.82 1.49 5.53
CA PRO A 122 -27.18 1.81 6.91
C PRO A 122 -26.77 3.26 7.19
N PRO A 123 -27.50 4.00 8.06
CA PRO A 123 -27.04 5.32 8.48
C PRO A 123 -25.63 5.15 9.03
N ARG A 124 -24.63 5.69 8.33
CA ARG A 124 -23.29 5.76 8.90
C ARG A 124 -23.46 6.50 10.23
N PRO A 125 -22.98 5.94 11.36
CA PRO A 125 -23.04 6.66 12.62
C PRO A 125 -22.37 8.02 12.37
N GLN A 126 -23.15 9.10 12.55
CA GLN A 126 -22.62 10.44 12.35
C GLN A 126 -21.51 10.63 13.38
N PRO A 127 -20.26 10.88 12.96
CA PRO A 127 -19.19 11.09 13.90
C PRO A 127 -19.55 12.27 14.81
N SER A 128 -19.31 12.10 16.11
CA SER A 128 -19.39 13.22 17.04
C SER A 128 -18.40 14.32 16.66
N LEU A 129 -18.63 15.54 17.12
CA LEU A 129 -17.71 16.66 16.93
C LEU A 129 -16.30 16.39 17.51
N ASN A 130 -16.14 15.36 18.35
CA ASN A 130 -14.81 14.92 18.84
C ASN A 130 -13.82 14.56 17.73
N VAL A 131 -14.27 14.20 16.51
CA VAL A 131 -13.34 13.97 15.39
C VAL A 131 -12.53 15.24 15.07
N ILE A 132 -13.06 16.44 15.35
CA ILE A 132 -12.33 17.70 15.20
C ILE A 132 -11.22 17.82 16.25
N ARG A 133 -11.40 17.25 17.45
CA ARG A 133 -10.36 17.19 18.47
C ARG A 133 -9.16 16.37 17.99
N ASP A 134 -9.41 15.25 17.32
CA ASP A 134 -8.34 14.42 16.75
C ASP A 134 -7.61 15.18 15.65
N LEU A 135 -8.33 15.87 14.76
CA LEU A 135 -7.71 16.74 13.75
C LEU A 135 -6.85 17.83 14.39
N LEU A 136 -7.34 18.46 15.45
CA LEU A 136 -6.62 19.49 16.17
C LEU A 136 -5.34 18.92 16.78
N GLN A 137 -5.43 17.80 17.49
CA GLN A 137 -4.29 17.14 18.10
C GLN A 137 -3.25 16.71 17.05
N ASN A 138 -3.69 16.10 15.95
CA ASN A 138 -2.82 15.60 14.88
C ASN A 138 -2.20 16.73 14.05
N SER A 139 -2.87 17.88 13.97
CA SER A 139 -2.34 19.06 13.27
C SER A 139 -1.09 19.60 13.96
N GLY A 140 -0.97 19.41 15.28
CA GLY A 140 0.09 19.97 16.11
C GLY A 140 0.01 21.49 16.27
N VAL A 141 -1.09 22.13 15.83
CA VAL A 141 -1.28 23.57 15.95
C VAL A 141 -1.68 23.90 17.40
N PRO A 142 -0.88 24.69 18.13
CA PRO A 142 -1.19 25.09 19.51
C PRO A 142 -2.48 25.90 19.58
N VAL A 143 -3.30 25.62 20.61
CA VAL A 143 -4.51 26.39 20.94
C VAL A 143 -4.32 27.06 22.29
N ILE A 144 -4.60 28.36 22.35
CA ILE A 144 -4.59 29.14 23.58
C ILE A 144 -5.97 29.74 23.79
N HIS A 145 -6.57 29.49 24.95
CA HIS A 145 -7.81 30.14 25.36
C HIS A 145 -7.52 31.44 26.11
N ARG A 146 -8.21 32.52 25.74
CA ARG A 146 -8.09 33.85 26.38
C ARG A 146 -9.44 34.54 26.48
N ASP A 147 -9.71 35.15 27.62
CA ASP A 147 -10.91 35.99 27.79
C ASP A 147 -10.90 37.18 26.84
N ASN A 148 -12.08 37.59 26.36
CA ASN A 148 -12.29 38.76 25.50
C ASN A 148 -11.50 38.76 24.18
N VAL A 149 -11.15 37.59 23.65
CA VAL A 149 -10.50 37.43 22.33
C VAL A 149 -11.51 36.88 21.33
N LEU A 150 -11.53 37.42 20.11
CA LEU A 150 -12.25 36.80 19.00
C LEU A 150 -11.44 35.63 18.42
N PRO A 151 -12.10 34.58 17.90
CA PRO A 151 -11.43 33.46 17.24
C PRO A 151 -10.46 33.93 16.17
N VAL A 152 -9.17 33.61 16.30
CA VAL A 152 -8.15 34.07 15.36
C VAL A 152 -6.96 33.11 15.26
N TYR A 153 -6.46 32.91 14.04
CA TYR A 153 -5.18 32.26 13.81
C TYR A 153 -4.06 33.30 13.74
N ARG A 154 -3.06 33.20 14.63
CA ARG A 154 -1.92 34.11 14.72
C ARG A 154 -0.75 33.56 13.91
N ALA A 155 -0.70 33.89 12.62
CA ALA A 155 0.32 33.37 11.69
C ALA A 155 1.77 33.51 12.18
N LEU A 156 2.17 34.68 12.70
CA LEU A 156 3.53 34.92 13.19
C LEU A 156 3.98 33.96 14.30
N HIS A 157 3.03 33.51 15.13
CA HIS A 157 3.31 32.66 16.28
C HIS A 157 2.89 31.20 16.06
N ASP A 158 2.40 30.88 14.86
CA ASP A 158 1.83 29.59 14.51
C ASP A 158 0.91 29.00 15.58
N ARG A 159 -0.14 29.74 15.97
CA ARG A 159 -1.11 29.28 16.98
C ARG A 159 -2.51 29.81 16.75
N ILE A 160 -3.49 29.11 17.31
CA ILE A 160 -4.90 29.50 17.36
C ILE A 160 -5.17 30.15 18.72
N GLU A 161 -5.83 31.30 18.73
CA GLU A 161 -6.34 31.98 19.92
C GLU A 161 -7.88 31.99 19.89
N LEU A 162 -8.52 31.52 20.97
CA LEU A 162 -9.97 31.38 21.08
C LEU A 162 -10.48 31.89 22.44
N PRO A 163 -11.73 32.37 22.55
CA PRO A 163 -12.38 32.53 23.84
C PRO A 163 -12.55 31.18 24.56
N PRO A 164 -12.68 31.14 25.90
CA PRO A 164 -13.02 29.91 26.63
C PRO A 164 -14.28 29.26 26.06
N ALA A 165 -14.32 27.93 25.99
CA ALA A 165 -15.46 27.20 25.41
C ALA A 165 -16.80 27.56 26.09
N ALA A 166 -16.78 27.85 27.40
CA ALA A 166 -17.95 28.27 28.17
C ALA A 166 -18.55 29.62 27.73
N SER A 167 -17.78 30.45 27.01
CA SER A 167 -18.24 31.75 26.48
C SER A 167 -18.99 31.63 25.16
N TYR A 168 -19.02 30.44 24.54
CA TYR A 168 -19.73 30.20 23.28
C TYR A 168 -21.21 29.91 23.51
N VAL A 169 -22.04 30.41 22.60
CA VAL A 169 -23.45 29.99 22.50
C VAL A 169 -23.49 28.68 21.70
N GLY A 170 -23.42 27.57 22.44
CA GLY A 170 -23.48 26.22 21.88
C GLY A 170 -22.13 25.64 21.44
N GLU A 171 -21.98 24.33 21.59
CA GLU A 171 -20.76 23.59 21.28
C GLU A 171 -20.43 23.58 19.77
N GLU A 172 -21.46 23.58 18.92
CA GLU A 172 -21.31 23.57 17.46
C GLU A 172 -20.51 24.77 16.96
N THR A 173 -20.81 25.97 17.48
CA THR A 173 -20.12 27.20 17.06
C THR A 173 -18.65 27.16 17.43
N TYR A 174 -18.31 26.64 18.62
CA TYR A 174 -16.93 26.50 19.08
C TYR A 174 -16.12 25.59 18.14
N TRP A 175 -16.68 24.43 17.81
CA TRP A 175 -16.01 23.47 16.94
C TRP A 175 -15.90 23.93 15.48
N GLN A 176 -16.88 24.70 14.99
CA GLN A 176 -16.81 25.31 13.66
C GLN A 176 -15.73 26.38 13.57
N ASP A 177 -15.59 27.23 14.60
CA ASP A 177 -14.51 28.22 14.66
C ASP A 177 -13.13 27.51 14.69
N ILE A 178 -12.98 26.43 15.47
CA ILE A 178 -11.76 25.59 15.42
C ILE A 178 -11.50 25.06 14.01
N LEU A 179 -12.53 24.52 13.34
CA LEU A 179 -12.38 23.91 12.02
C LEU A 179 -11.90 24.93 10.97
N ASN A 180 -12.53 26.11 10.94
CA ASN A 180 -12.12 27.22 10.07
C ASN A 180 -10.68 27.66 10.35
N LEU A 181 -10.33 27.84 11.63
CA LEU A 181 -9.00 28.27 12.02
C LEU A 181 -7.92 27.20 11.77
N LEU A 182 -8.26 25.91 11.86
CA LEU A 182 -7.35 24.82 11.46
C LEU A 182 -7.05 24.85 9.97
N VAL A 183 -8.09 25.03 9.15
CA VAL A 183 -7.92 25.18 7.69
C VAL A 183 -7.04 26.39 7.39
N GLN A 184 -7.29 27.53 8.05
CA GLN A 184 -6.45 28.71 7.91
C GLN A 184 -5.00 28.45 8.35
N ALA A 185 -4.82 27.75 9.48
CA ALA A 185 -3.50 27.40 9.98
C ALA A 185 -2.70 26.62 8.94
N THR A 186 -3.31 25.71 8.17
CA THR A 186 -2.59 24.98 7.10
C THR A 186 -1.89 25.89 6.07
N GLY A 187 -2.29 27.16 5.94
CA GLY A 187 -1.66 28.12 5.03
C GLY A 187 -0.29 28.63 5.47
N HIS A 188 0.15 28.35 6.70
CA HIS A 188 1.45 28.77 7.23
C HIS A 188 2.64 28.31 6.34
N PRO A 189 3.76 29.07 6.29
CA PRO A 189 4.93 28.71 5.47
C PRO A 189 5.53 27.32 5.71
N GLN A 190 5.42 26.80 6.93
CA GLN A 190 5.89 25.44 7.27
C GLN A 190 4.90 24.33 6.86
N ARG A 191 3.75 24.68 6.27
CA ARG A 191 2.68 23.76 5.87
C ARG A 191 2.40 23.88 4.37
N LEU A 192 1.28 24.48 3.97
CA LEU A 192 0.90 24.65 2.56
C LEU A 192 1.37 25.97 1.95
N HIS A 193 2.03 26.84 2.73
CA HIS A 193 2.69 28.06 2.26
C HIS A 193 1.77 28.92 1.36
N ARG A 194 0.55 29.19 1.82
CA ARG A 194 -0.41 30.04 1.10
C ARG A 194 -0.18 31.53 1.33
N PHE A 195 0.36 31.88 2.49
CA PHE A 195 0.66 33.26 2.87
C PHE A 195 1.99 33.36 3.62
N GLY A 196 2.63 34.53 3.58
CA GLY A 196 3.87 34.82 4.30
C GLY A 196 3.64 35.42 5.69
N LEU A 197 4.73 35.71 6.40
CA LEU A 197 4.71 36.24 7.78
C LEU A 197 4.98 37.75 7.87
N THR A 198 5.40 38.39 6.77
CA THR A 198 5.79 39.81 6.73
C THR A 198 4.81 40.65 5.92
N VAL A 199 4.83 41.97 6.14
CA VAL A 199 3.94 42.95 5.49
C VAL A 199 4.11 42.94 3.97
N ASP A 200 5.33 42.67 3.48
CA ASP A 200 5.67 42.65 2.06
C ASP A 200 5.07 41.43 1.33
N THR A 201 4.73 40.39 2.11
CA THR A 201 3.96 39.22 1.67
C THR A 201 2.50 39.37 2.09
N CYS A 202 1.80 40.38 1.55
CA CYS A 202 0.39 40.61 1.90
C CYS A 202 -0.43 39.32 1.71
N THR A 203 -1.02 38.84 2.81
CA THR A 203 -2.09 37.85 2.74
C THR A 203 -3.28 38.55 2.09
N ASP A 204 -3.81 37.97 1.03
CA ASP A 204 -5.12 38.36 0.54
C ASP A 204 -6.16 37.84 1.54
N GLU A 205 -6.46 38.64 2.57
CA GLU A 205 -7.32 38.26 3.70
C GLU A 205 -8.69 37.77 3.21
N VAL A 206 -9.20 38.36 2.13
CA VAL A 206 -10.47 37.99 1.51
C VAL A 206 -10.37 36.61 0.85
N HIS A 207 -9.26 36.34 0.15
CA HIS A 207 -8.97 35.01 -0.39
C HIS A 207 -8.84 33.95 0.69
N GLU A 208 -8.04 34.23 1.73
CA GLU A 208 -7.77 33.25 2.78
C GLU A 208 -9.02 32.96 3.63
N ALA A 209 -9.86 33.97 3.89
CA ALA A 209 -11.17 33.77 4.50
C ALA A 209 -12.08 32.86 3.65
N LEU A 210 -12.07 33.03 2.33
CA LEU A 210 -12.81 32.15 1.41
C LEU A 210 -12.24 30.72 1.42
N VAL A 211 -10.92 30.55 1.44
CA VAL A 211 -10.26 29.23 1.53
C VAL A 211 -10.59 28.54 2.85
N ALA A 212 -10.58 29.28 3.96
CA ALA A 212 -10.93 28.76 5.28
C ALA A 212 -12.36 28.22 5.30
N GLU A 213 -13.34 29.00 4.82
CA GLU A 213 -14.74 28.58 4.81
C GLU A 213 -14.97 27.40 3.84
N LEU A 214 -14.43 27.46 2.61
CA LEU A 214 -14.55 26.34 1.66
C LEU A 214 -13.88 25.06 2.20
N GLY A 215 -12.71 25.18 2.83
CA GLY A 215 -11.98 24.04 3.36
C GLY A 215 -12.69 23.42 4.56
N ALA A 216 -13.29 24.23 5.44
CA ALA A 216 -14.10 23.73 6.55
C ALA A 216 -15.39 23.06 6.07
N ALA A 217 -16.03 23.59 5.02
CA ALA A 217 -17.17 22.95 4.37
C ALA A 217 -16.79 21.59 3.77
N PHE A 218 -15.69 21.53 3.00
CA PHE A 218 -15.20 20.27 2.43
C PHE A 218 -14.84 19.26 3.50
N LEU A 219 -14.14 19.68 4.55
CA LEU A 219 -13.75 18.82 5.66
C LEU A 219 -14.97 18.30 6.42
N SER A 220 -15.96 19.15 6.69
CA SER A 220 -17.23 18.74 7.32
C SER A 220 -17.97 17.69 6.49
N ALA A 221 -18.10 17.92 5.18
CA ALA A 221 -18.73 16.99 4.26
C ALA A 221 -17.95 15.68 4.09
N ALA A 222 -16.63 15.74 4.13
CA ALA A 222 -15.75 14.59 4.00
C ALA A 222 -15.75 13.70 5.26
N LEU A 223 -15.92 14.31 6.44
CA LEU A 223 -16.02 13.61 7.71
C LEU A 223 -17.45 13.21 8.04
N GLY A 224 -18.46 13.83 7.42
CA GLY A 224 -19.87 13.59 7.74
C GLY A 224 -20.29 14.21 9.07
N LEU A 225 -19.72 15.38 9.41
CA LEU A 225 -20.03 16.06 10.67
C LEU A 225 -21.52 16.46 10.72
N PRO A 226 -22.17 16.31 11.88
CA PRO A 226 -23.56 16.70 12.06
C PRO A 226 -23.70 18.23 12.13
N GLY A 227 -24.90 18.72 11.78
CA GLY A 227 -25.28 20.13 11.93
C GLY A 227 -25.15 20.97 10.66
N ALA A 228 -25.69 22.18 10.73
CA ALA A 228 -25.57 23.17 9.66
C ALA A 228 -24.26 23.93 9.81
N MET A 229 -23.52 24.11 8.72
CA MET A 229 -22.35 24.99 8.73
C MET A 229 -22.83 26.43 8.98
N LEU A 230 -22.49 26.96 10.15
CA LEU A 230 -22.77 28.34 10.51
C LEU A 230 -21.57 29.18 10.05
N SER A 231 -21.85 30.28 9.37
CA SER A 231 -20.84 31.29 9.09
C SER A 231 -21.37 32.65 9.48
N ARG A 232 -20.51 33.40 10.16
CA ARG A 232 -20.75 34.80 10.53
C ARG A 232 -20.16 35.77 9.48
N LEU A 233 -19.49 35.25 8.45
CA LEU A 233 -18.82 36.07 7.45
C LEU A 233 -19.83 36.59 6.41
N ASP A 234 -19.72 37.88 6.13
CA ASP A 234 -20.43 38.52 5.02
C ASP A 234 -19.88 38.02 3.67
N VAL A 235 -20.78 37.76 2.73
CA VAL A 235 -20.44 37.32 1.37
C VAL A 235 -20.11 38.48 0.44
N ALA A 236 -20.51 39.71 0.77
CA ALA A 236 -20.29 40.88 -0.09
C ALA A 236 -18.81 41.14 -0.44
N PRO A 237 -17.83 41.00 0.50
CA PRO A 237 -16.41 41.08 0.16
C PRO A 237 -15.98 40.02 -0.86
N TRP A 238 -16.50 38.79 -0.76
CA TRP A 238 -16.19 37.73 -1.71
C TRP A 238 -16.78 37.97 -3.09
N VAL A 239 -18.02 38.45 -3.18
CA VAL A 239 -18.63 38.79 -4.48
C VAL A 239 -17.77 39.82 -5.21
N THR A 240 -17.37 40.87 -4.51
CA THR A 240 -16.50 41.93 -5.07
C THR A 240 -15.14 41.38 -5.46
N TYR A 241 -14.53 40.56 -4.61
CA TYR A 241 -13.24 39.92 -4.86
C TYR A 241 -13.27 38.98 -6.08
N LEU A 242 -14.30 38.14 -6.19
CA LEU A 242 -14.42 37.14 -7.26
C LEU A 242 -14.75 37.75 -8.62
N GLN A 243 -15.42 38.91 -8.66
CA GLN A 243 -15.70 39.62 -9.92
C GLN A 243 -14.44 40.14 -10.62
N GLY A 244 -13.34 40.36 -9.89
CA GLY A 244 -12.09 40.90 -10.44
C GLY A 244 -11.25 39.91 -11.25
N ASP A 245 -11.39 38.60 -11.00
CA ASP A 245 -10.70 37.55 -11.77
C ASP A 245 -11.48 36.22 -11.66
N PRO A 246 -11.97 35.66 -12.79
CA PRO A 246 -12.79 34.44 -12.80
C PRO A 246 -12.07 33.20 -12.24
N TRP A 247 -10.74 33.20 -12.23
CA TRP A 247 -9.93 32.09 -11.71
C TRP A 247 -9.77 32.10 -10.19
N ARG A 248 -10.12 33.19 -9.49
CA ARG A 248 -9.98 33.28 -8.02
C ARG A 248 -10.73 32.18 -7.30
N LEU A 249 -11.95 31.87 -7.75
CA LEU A 249 -12.77 30.82 -7.14
C LEU A 249 -12.19 29.42 -7.37
N PHE A 250 -11.65 29.16 -8.57
CA PHE A 250 -10.96 27.91 -8.88
C PHE A 250 -9.75 27.70 -7.96
N ARG A 251 -8.92 28.74 -7.79
CA ARG A 251 -7.75 28.70 -6.91
C ARG A 251 -8.14 28.52 -5.45
N ALA A 252 -9.17 29.23 -4.99
CA ALA A 252 -9.66 29.10 -3.61
C ALA A 252 -10.20 27.68 -3.33
N ALA A 253 -11.00 27.12 -4.25
CA ALA A 253 -11.52 25.76 -4.11
C ALA A 253 -10.41 24.70 -4.13
N GLU A 254 -9.37 24.87 -4.96
CA GLU A 254 -8.22 23.97 -4.98
C GLU A 254 -7.36 24.08 -3.72
N ALA A 255 -7.13 25.30 -3.21
CA ALA A 255 -6.43 25.53 -1.96
C ALA A 255 -7.18 24.93 -0.76
N ALA A 256 -8.49 25.11 -0.71
CA ALA A 256 -9.39 24.51 0.29
C ALA A 256 -9.33 22.97 0.26
N ARG A 257 -9.34 22.38 -0.94
CA ARG A 257 -9.19 20.93 -1.12
C ARG A 257 -7.85 20.43 -0.58
N LYS A 258 -6.75 21.12 -0.89
CA LYS A 258 -5.41 20.77 -0.38
C LYS A 258 -5.34 20.89 1.15
N ALA A 259 -5.94 21.93 1.74
CA ALA A 259 -6.03 22.10 3.19
C ALA A 259 -6.81 20.98 3.87
N MET A 260 -7.97 20.61 3.32
CA MET A 260 -8.76 19.47 3.80
C MET A 260 -7.93 18.16 3.74
N MET A 261 -7.27 17.88 2.61
CA MET A 261 -6.45 16.68 2.48
C MET A 261 -5.31 16.65 3.50
N TRP A 262 -4.59 17.77 3.64
CA TRP A 262 -3.50 17.88 4.61
C TRP A 262 -3.95 17.58 6.04
N LEU A 263 -5.12 18.09 6.45
CA LEU A 263 -5.69 17.82 7.78
C LEU A 263 -6.14 16.36 7.94
N LYS A 264 -6.77 15.77 6.92
CA LYS A 264 -7.24 14.38 6.97
C LYS A 264 -6.11 13.35 6.97
N GLU A 265 -5.01 13.66 6.31
CA GLU A 265 -3.85 12.77 6.18
C GLU A 265 -2.94 12.82 7.43
N ARG A 266 -3.13 13.83 8.31
CA ARG A 266 -2.41 13.92 9.59
C ARG A 266 -2.91 12.86 10.57
N ARG A 267 -2.01 11.94 10.91
CA ARG A 267 -2.17 10.94 11.97
C ARG A 267 -1.58 11.45 13.28
N PRO A 268 -2.02 10.96 14.45
CA PRO A 268 -1.42 11.32 15.72
C PRO A 268 0.06 10.96 15.70
N SER A 269 0.92 11.94 16.01
CA SER A 269 2.34 11.67 16.22
C SER A 269 2.49 10.97 17.57
N MET A 270 2.33 9.65 17.60
CA MET A 270 2.81 8.86 18.73
C MET A 270 4.33 8.94 18.74
N THR A 271 4.89 9.21 19.91
CA THR A 271 6.32 9.03 20.13
C THR A 271 6.68 7.55 19.97
N THR A 272 7.95 7.26 19.68
CA THR A 272 8.42 5.88 19.55
C THR A 272 8.15 5.06 20.81
N VAL A 273 8.22 5.71 21.99
CA VAL A 273 7.91 5.11 23.30
C VAL A 273 6.43 4.75 23.39
N GLU A 274 5.52 5.68 23.08
CA GLU A 274 4.07 5.44 23.15
C GLU A 274 3.66 4.34 22.16
N MET A 275 4.24 4.34 20.96
CA MET A 275 4.02 3.28 19.98
C MET A 275 4.46 1.92 20.53
N TRP A 276 5.67 1.86 21.10
CA TRP A 276 6.23 0.64 21.68
C TRP A 276 5.38 0.12 22.84
N GLN A 277 4.96 0.99 23.76
CA GLN A 277 4.12 0.63 24.92
C GLN A 277 2.73 0.16 24.50
N LYS A 278 2.13 0.82 23.51
CA LYS A 278 0.83 0.41 23.00
C LYS A 278 0.88 -0.95 22.31
N MET A 279 1.98 -1.23 21.60
CA MET A 279 2.23 -2.56 21.05
C MET A 279 2.41 -3.60 22.16
N ALA A 280 3.20 -3.28 23.20
CA ALA A 280 3.40 -4.18 24.33
C ALA A 280 2.09 -4.53 25.06
N SER A 281 1.23 -3.54 25.28
CA SER A 281 -0.08 -3.72 25.93
C SER A 281 -0.94 -4.74 25.16
N LEU A 282 -1.03 -4.59 23.84
CA LEU A 282 -1.87 -5.48 23.03
C LEU A 282 -1.36 -6.92 23.05
N ILE A 283 -0.04 -7.14 22.98
CA ILE A 283 0.57 -8.48 23.03
C ILE A 283 0.33 -9.13 24.40
N LEU A 284 0.53 -8.38 25.50
CA LEU A 284 0.29 -8.85 26.87
C LEU A 284 -1.17 -9.23 27.07
N GLU A 285 -2.09 -8.34 26.71
CA GLU A 285 -3.53 -8.55 26.86
C GLU A 285 -4.03 -9.72 26.00
N THR A 286 -3.55 -9.85 24.77
CA THR A 286 -4.02 -10.87 23.81
C THR A 286 -3.49 -12.27 24.09
N HIS A 287 -2.26 -12.39 24.59
CA HIS A 287 -1.61 -13.70 24.71
C HIS A 287 -1.40 -14.16 26.16
N TYR A 288 -1.23 -13.23 27.10
CA TYR A 288 -0.87 -13.55 28.49
C TYR A 288 -1.90 -13.06 29.53
N GLY A 289 -2.81 -12.17 29.15
CA GLY A 289 -3.89 -11.66 30.00
C GLY A 289 -3.42 -10.66 31.05
N PHE A 290 -2.23 -10.08 30.87
CA PHE A 290 -1.68 -9.04 31.74
C PHE A 290 -1.97 -7.64 31.19
N SER A 291 -2.14 -6.68 32.10
CA SER A 291 -2.06 -5.26 31.75
C SER A 291 -0.59 -4.84 31.64
N LEU A 292 -0.32 -3.78 30.86
CA LEU A 292 1.01 -3.18 30.80
C LEU A 292 1.52 -2.76 32.19
N ASP A 293 0.61 -2.29 33.05
CA ASP A 293 0.90 -1.83 34.42
C ASP A 293 1.32 -2.97 35.36
N ASP A 294 1.00 -4.22 35.01
CA ASP A 294 1.43 -5.41 35.77
C ASP A 294 2.90 -5.77 35.48
N THR A 295 3.57 -5.02 34.61
CA THR A 295 4.94 -5.28 34.15
C THR A 295 5.83 -4.04 34.30
N THR A 296 7.14 -4.24 34.23
CA THR A 296 8.11 -3.12 34.20
C THR A 296 8.03 -2.29 32.91
N LEU A 297 7.28 -2.75 31.91
CA LEU A 297 7.17 -2.13 30.58
C LEU A 297 6.25 -0.89 30.56
N GLY A 298 5.48 -0.65 31.62
CA GLY A 298 4.74 0.62 31.81
C GLY A 298 5.68 1.81 32.10
N CYS A 299 6.92 1.56 32.54
CA CYS A 299 7.86 2.62 32.86
C CYS A 299 8.56 3.18 31.61
N ARG A 300 8.35 4.47 31.33
CA ARG A 300 8.92 5.17 30.17
C ARG A 300 10.44 5.03 30.03
N SER A 301 11.19 5.19 31.11
CA SER A 301 12.65 5.10 31.08
C SER A 301 13.16 3.68 30.75
N VAL A 302 12.40 2.65 31.13
CA VAL A 302 12.69 1.26 30.77
C VAL A 302 12.51 1.09 29.27
N VAL A 303 11.41 1.59 28.70
CA VAL A 303 11.12 1.49 27.26
C VAL A 303 12.12 2.29 26.43
N GLU A 304 12.51 3.48 26.87
CA GLU A 304 13.55 4.28 26.20
C GLU A 304 14.86 3.49 26.10
N ARG A 305 15.29 2.80 27.16
CA ARG A 305 16.46 1.91 27.11
C ARG A 305 16.27 0.71 26.19
N HIS A 306 15.07 0.11 26.14
CA HIS A 306 14.79 -0.99 25.20
C HIS A 306 14.91 -0.51 23.75
N LEU A 307 14.41 0.68 23.45
CA LEU A 307 14.52 1.31 22.13
C LEU A 307 15.97 1.61 21.76
N GLU A 308 16.78 2.14 22.69
CA GLU A 308 18.23 2.35 22.48
C GLU A 308 18.97 1.04 22.17
N CYS A 309 18.54 -0.07 22.77
CA CYS A 309 19.10 -1.40 22.53
C CYS A 309 18.47 -2.15 21.35
N GLY A 310 17.53 -1.55 20.61
CA GLY A 310 16.85 -2.20 19.49
C GLY A 310 15.92 -3.36 19.88
N ILE A 311 15.48 -3.42 21.13
CA ILE A 311 14.61 -4.48 21.65
C ILE A 311 13.15 -4.14 21.32
N THR A 312 12.48 -5.03 20.58
CA THR A 312 11.06 -4.84 20.24
C THR A 312 10.14 -5.22 21.41
N PRO A 313 8.87 -4.78 21.40
CA PRO A 313 7.88 -5.19 22.41
C PRO A 313 7.77 -6.71 22.53
N LEU A 314 7.77 -7.41 21.38
CA LEU A 314 7.71 -8.87 21.33
C LEU A 314 8.90 -9.52 22.04
N MET A 315 10.12 -9.04 21.76
CA MET A 315 11.34 -9.54 22.40
C MET A 315 11.33 -9.35 23.91
N ALA A 316 10.94 -8.15 24.37
CA ALA A 316 10.87 -7.85 25.79
C ALA A 316 9.84 -8.72 26.52
N ILE A 317 8.66 -8.92 25.92
CA ILE A 317 7.60 -9.74 26.50
C ILE A 317 8.00 -11.22 26.52
N ASN A 318 8.58 -11.75 25.44
CA ASN A 318 9.05 -13.14 25.41
C ASN A 318 10.18 -13.39 26.43
N ALA A 319 11.05 -12.40 26.66
CA ALA A 319 12.06 -12.47 27.71
C ALA A 319 11.42 -12.51 29.11
N LEU A 320 10.44 -11.65 29.39
CA LEU A 320 9.70 -11.66 30.66
C LEU A 320 8.93 -12.97 30.85
N ALA A 321 8.25 -13.46 29.80
CA ALA A 321 7.53 -14.73 29.83
C ALA A 321 8.45 -15.91 30.14
N ARG A 322 9.68 -15.93 29.61
CA ARG A 322 10.71 -16.93 29.95
C ARG A 322 11.19 -16.81 31.39
N ILE A 323 11.50 -15.60 31.86
CA ILE A 323 12.02 -15.35 33.21
C ILE A 323 10.98 -15.74 34.27
N TYR A 324 9.72 -15.39 34.04
CA TYR A 324 8.63 -15.57 35.00
C TYR A 324 7.74 -16.79 34.71
N GLN A 325 8.08 -17.59 33.69
CA GLN A 325 7.36 -18.80 33.29
C GLN A 325 5.86 -18.53 33.04
N TRP A 326 5.55 -17.49 32.27
CA TRP A 326 4.17 -17.15 31.92
C TRP A 326 3.59 -18.13 30.90
N GLU A 327 2.38 -18.61 31.17
CA GLU A 327 1.62 -19.44 30.23
C GLU A 327 0.73 -18.56 29.35
N ARG A 328 0.62 -18.93 28.07
CA ARG A 328 -0.32 -18.26 27.15
C ARG A 328 -1.74 -18.77 27.35
N TYR A 329 -2.68 -17.85 27.49
CA TYR A 329 -4.10 -18.20 27.73
C TYR A 329 -4.87 -18.46 26.43
N ASP A 330 -4.35 -18.01 25.29
CA ASP A 330 -5.00 -18.10 23.99
C ASP A 330 -4.71 -19.41 23.24
N GLN A 331 -4.04 -20.37 23.90
CA GLN A 331 -3.72 -21.69 23.33
C GLN A 331 -4.68 -22.79 23.81
N PRO A 332 -5.03 -23.75 22.94
CA PRO A 332 -5.83 -24.90 23.32
C PRO A 332 -5.06 -25.78 24.32
N GLN A 333 -5.76 -26.28 25.35
CA GLN A 333 -5.21 -27.22 26.31
C GLN A 333 -4.63 -28.45 25.59
N ARG A 334 -3.37 -28.82 25.92
CA ARG A 334 -2.53 -29.90 25.35
C ARG A 334 -1.52 -29.51 24.24
N SER A 335 -0.96 -28.30 24.26
CA SER A 335 0.30 -28.05 23.53
C SER A 335 1.46 -28.77 24.22
N LEU A 336 2.28 -29.51 23.46
CA LEU A 336 3.48 -30.21 23.96
C LEU A 336 4.62 -29.24 24.31
N PHE A 337 4.56 -27.99 23.83
CA PHE A 337 5.56 -26.94 24.06
C PHE A 337 4.87 -25.62 24.45
N ILE A 338 5.51 -24.84 25.33
CA ILE A 338 5.15 -23.44 25.58
C ILE A 338 5.50 -22.66 24.31
N ASN A 339 4.51 -22.26 23.51
CA ASN A 339 4.82 -21.42 22.34
C ASN A 339 4.92 -19.96 22.78
N GLU A 340 6.06 -19.31 22.53
CA GLU A 340 6.20 -17.87 22.69
C GLU A 340 5.27 -17.11 21.72
N ALA A 341 5.08 -15.80 21.94
CA ALA A 341 4.44 -14.97 20.94
C ALA A 341 5.36 -14.86 19.71
N GLY A 342 4.79 -15.02 18.51
CA GLY A 342 5.55 -15.02 17.26
C GLY A 342 5.51 -13.66 16.54
N PRO A 343 6.26 -13.51 15.43
CA PRO A 343 6.23 -12.29 14.61
C PRO A 343 4.83 -11.90 14.13
N ASP A 344 3.94 -12.88 13.94
CA ASP A 344 2.54 -12.62 13.56
C ASP A 344 1.79 -11.80 14.62
N SER A 345 2.06 -12.02 15.91
CA SER A 345 1.50 -11.23 17.00
C SER A 345 1.93 -9.77 16.93
N GLU A 346 3.19 -9.52 16.58
CA GLU A 346 3.74 -8.18 16.41
C GLU A 346 3.15 -7.49 15.17
N ILE A 347 3.00 -8.22 14.06
CA ILE A 347 2.37 -7.72 12.84
C ILE A 347 0.90 -7.40 13.08
N LEU A 348 0.13 -8.28 13.71
CA LEU A 348 -1.29 -8.04 14.05
C LEU A 348 -1.44 -6.83 14.99
N THR A 349 -0.53 -6.68 15.94
CA THR A 349 -0.52 -5.52 16.83
C THR A 349 -0.18 -4.23 16.10
N LEU A 350 0.81 -4.26 15.21
CA LEU A 350 1.13 -3.15 14.31
C LEU A 350 -0.05 -2.83 13.39
N SER A 351 -0.81 -3.85 12.98
CA SER A 351 -2.01 -3.78 12.17
C SER A 351 -3.13 -2.99 12.85
N GLU A 352 -3.37 -3.27 14.13
CA GLU A 352 -4.39 -2.61 14.95
C GLU A 352 -3.99 -1.17 15.28
N ILE A 353 -2.70 -0.92 15.48
CA ILE A 353 -2.18 0.39 15.88
C ILE A 353 -1.95 1.31 14.67
N ARG A 354 -1.51 0.75 13.53
CA ARG A 354 -1.19 1.45 12.27
C ARG A 354 -1.81 0.71 11.07
N PRO A 355 -3.14 0.67 10.93
CA PRO A 355 -3.81 -0.03 9.84
C PRO A 355 -3.43 0.52 8.45
N GLU A 356 -2.92 1.76 8.34
CA GLU A 356 -2.36 2.30 7.10
C GLU A 356 -1.05 1.64 6.64
N LEU A 357 -0.31 0.96 7.53
CA LEU A 357 0.81 0.12 7.13
C LEU A 357 0.34 -1.21 6.55
N LEU A 358 -0.90 -1.60 6.83
CA LEU A 358 -1.54 -2.72 6.18
C LEU A 358 -2.04 -2.26 4.83
N THR A 359 -1.43 -2.79 3.78
CA THR A 359 -2.01 -2.69 2.45
C THR A 359 -3.12 -3.74 2.37
N CYS A 360 -4.32 -3.44 2.88
CA CYS A 360 -5.45 -4.35 2.78
C CYS A 360 -5.97 -4.37 1.34
N TYR A 361 -5.78 -5.49 0.64
CA TYR A 361 -6.55 -5.81 -0.56
C TYR A 361 -8.02 -6.02 -0.16
N ARG A 362 -8.93 -5.12 -0.58
CA ARG A 362 -10.35 -5.45 -0.60
C ARG A 362 -10.59 -6.43 -1.75
N VAL A 363 -10.79 -7.70 -1.42
CA VAL A 363 -11.35 -8.67 -2.36
C VAL A 363 -12.86 -8.38 -2.46
N PRO A 364 -13.43 -8.17 -3.66
CA PRO A 364 -14.88 -8.12 -3.83
C PRO A 364 -15.46 -9.48 -3.41
N ALA A 365 -16.44 -9.49 -2.51
CA ALA A 365 -17.22 -10.69 -2.27
C ALA A 365 -17.91 -11.08 -3.59
N PRO A 366 -17.71 -12.29 -4.13
CA PRO A 366 -18.49 -12.73 -5.27
C PRO A 366 -19.96 -12.81 -4.87
N SER A 367 -20.80 -12.10 -5.62
CA SER A 367 -22.25 -12.14 -5.49
C SER A 367 -22.76 -13.55 -5.79
N GLY A 368 -23.39 -14.17 -4.78
CA GLY A 368 -24.13 -15.43 -4.92
C GLY A 368 -23.37 -16.66 -4.42
N ILE A 369 -23.38 -16.90 -3.11
CA ILE A 369 -23.22 -18.26 -2.58
C ILE A 369 -24.63 -18.88 -2.58
N PRO A 370 -24.94 -19.88 -3.42
CA PRO A 370 -26.10 -20.71 -3.15
C PRO A 370 -25.80 -21.53 -1.90
N ASP A 371 -26.75 -21.56 -0.96
CA ASP A 371 -26.70 -22.37 0.27
C ASP A 371 -26.15 -23.78 -0.01
N ARG A 372 -24.87 -23.99 0.24
CA ARG A 372 -24.28 -25.32 0.30
C ARG A 372 -24.36 -25.78 1.73
N LYS A 373 -25.30 -26.70 2.00
CA LYS A 373 -25.30 -27.51 3.20
C LYS A 373 -23.89 -28.08 3.41
N VAL A 374 -23.29 -27.73 4.53
CA VAL A 374 -22.03 -28.30 4.99
C VAL A 374 -22.34 -29.73 5.44
N GLU A 375 -21.96 -30.72 4.62
CA GLU A 375 -21.83 -32.09 5.11
C GLU A 375 -20.48 -32.21 5.82
N ALA A 376 -20.52 -32.54 7.10
CA ALA A 376 -19.35 -32.78 7.93
C ALA A 376 -18.62 -34.04 7.43
N VAL A 377 -17.41 -33.87 6.89
CA VAL A 377 -16.51 -34.99 6.65
C VAL A 377 -15.83 -35.33 7.97
N GLN A 378 -16.19 -36.50 8.50
CA GLN A 378 -15.60 -37.09 9.70
C GLN A 378 -14.11 -37.34 9.50
N ALA A 379 -13.30 -36.89 10.47
CA ALA A 379 -11.90 -37.26 10.57
C ALA A 379 -11.80 -38.72 11.04
N GLU A 380 -11.58 -39.65 10.11
CA GLU A 380 -11.13 -41.00 10.44
C GLU A 380 -9.60 -41.02 10.53
N SER A 381 -9.14 -41.32 11.73
CA SER A 381 -7.75 -41.56 12.09
C SER A 381 -7.35 -42.98 11.70
N LEU A 382 -6.20 -43.15 11.04
CA LEU A 382 -5.61 -44.45 10.72
C LEU A 382 -4.07 -44.33 10.64
N PRO A 383 -3.30 -45.41 10.88
CA PRO A 383 -2.51 -45.57 12.10
C PRO A 383 -0.99 -45.43 11.91
N LEU A 384 -0.30 -45.08 13.00
CA LEU A 384 1.16 -45.14 13.15
C LEU A 384 1.70 -46.54 12.79
N LEU A 385 2.54 -46.62 11.76
CA LEU A 385 3.42 -47.76 11.52
C LEU A 385 4.85 -47.38 11.86
N LEU A 386 5.42 -48.15 12.79
CA LEU A 386 6.80 -48.10 13.28
C LEU A 386 7.83 -48.29 12.16
N ALA A 387 8.98 -47.64 12.32
CA ALA A 387 10.13 -47.73 11.41
C ALA A 387 10.69 -49.16 11.31
N PRO A 388 11.17 -49.59 10.13
CA PRO A 388 12.04 -50.76 10.05
C PRO A 388 13.48 -50.39 10.43
N ALA A 389 14.07 -51.24 11.26
CA ALA A 389 15.44 -51.17 11.75
C ALA A 389 16.46 -51.16 10.59
N VAL A 390 17.45 -50.25 10.68
CA VAL A 390 18.65 -50.30 9.84
C VAL A 390 19.72 -51.06 10.59
N SER A 391 20.07 -52.24 10.07
CA SER A 391 21.16 -53.07 10.54
C SER A 391 22.51 -52.43 10.25
N GLU A 392 23.39 -52.50 11.25
CA GLU A 392 24.78 -52.07 11.24
C GLU A 392 25.59 -52.61 10.03
N GLY A 393 26.38 -51.73 9.43
CA GLY A 393 27.50 -52.06 8.57
C GLY A 393 28.64 -51.09 8.86
N LYS A 394 29.54 -51.50 9.76
CA LYS A 394 30.77 -50.78 10.13
C LYS A 394 31.72 -50.63 8.94
N SER A 395 32.19 -49.41 8.70
CA SER A 395 33.61 -49.17 8.41
C SER A 395 33.97 -47.74 8.80
N ALA A 396 34.87 -47.64 9.76
CA ALA A 396 35.43 -46.42 10.33
C ALA A 396 36.40 -45.72 9.37
N ALA A 397 36.46 -44.39 9.45
CA ALA A 397 37.70 -43.63 9.59
C ALA A 397 37.35 -42.21 10.06
N ASN A 398 38.00 -41.82 11.15
CA ASN A 398 37.84 -40.55 11.85
C ASN A 398 38.26 -39.36 10.97
N ASP A 399 37.57 -38.23 11.12
CA ASP A 399 38.23 -36.92 11.08
C ASP A 399 37.56 -36.04 12.14
N ASP A 400 38.33 -35.79 13.21
CA ASP A 400 37.96 -34.92 14.32
C ASP A 400 38.11 -33.46 13.85
N GLY A 401 36.98 -32.77 13.64
CA GLY A 401 36.93 -31.29 13.62
C GLY A 401 36.64 -30.77 15.03
N PRO A 402 37.22 -29.63 15.44
CA PRO A 402 37.37 -29.27 16.85
C PRO A 402 36.01 -28.98 17.51
N ASP A 403 35.87 -29.46 18.74
CA ASP A 403 34.91 -28.94 19.71
C ASP A 403 35.17 -27.44 19.90
N ASP A 404 34.28 -26.60 19.35
CA ASP A 404 34.22 -25.18 19.68
C ASP A 404 33.26 -25.02 20.89
N PRO A 405 33.73 -24.57 22.06
CA PRO A 405 32.89 -24.43 23.25
C PRO A 405 32.15 -23.08 23.30
N ASP A 406 32.22 -22.25 22.26
CA ASP A 406 31.45 -21.00 22.17
C ASP A 406 30.24 -21.19 21.23
N GLY A 407 29.08 -21.45 21.84
CA GLY A 407 27.82 -21.70 21.15
C GLY A 407 27.39 -20.55 20.23
N ASN A 408 27.58 -20.75 18.93
CA ASN A 408 26.89 -20.02 17.89
C ASN A 408 25.70 -20.86 17.37
N ASP A 409 24.63 -20.90 18.17
CA ASP A 409 23.33 -21.51 17.84
C ASP A 409 22.54 -20.70 16.78
N ASN A 410 23.14 -20.35 15.65
CA ASN A 410 22.51 -19.55 14.58
C ASN A 410 22.32 -20.29 13.26
N VAL A 411 22.33 -21.62 13.25
CA VAL A 411 21.79 -22.37 12.11
C VAL A 411 20.37 -22.79 12.46
N VAL A 412 19.40 -21.95 12.08
CA VAL A 412 18.02 -22.43 11.89
C VAL A 412 18.13 -23.68 11.04
N ALA A 413 17.73 -24.84 11.55
CA ALA A 413 17.75 -26.08 10.78
C ALA A 413 16.99 -25.86 9.47
N LEU A 414 17.73 -25.67 8.36
CA LEU A 414 17.16 -25.23 7.09
C LEU A 414 16.15 -26.29 6.64
N PRO A 415 14.83 -25.98 6.55
CA PRO A 415 13.80 -27.00 6.32
C PRO A 415 13.99 -27.82 5.04
N TRP A 416 14.67 -27.24 4.05
CA TRP A 416 15.02 -27.89 2.78
C TRP A 416 16.32 -28.69 2.84
N ALA A 417 17.21 -28.49 3.82
CA ALA A 417 18.46 -29.24 3.93
C ALA A 417 18.21 -30.75 4.11
N ALA A 418 17.17 -31.12 4.87
CA ALA A 418 16.69 -32.50 5.00
C ALA A 418 16.08 -33.10 3.71
N ARG A 419 15.92 -32.27 2.67
CA ARG A 419 15.36 -32.61 1.37
C ARG A 419 16.40 -32.55 0.25
N ARG A 420 17.65 -32.20 0.55
CA ARG A 420 18.75 -32.16 -0.42
C ARG A 420 18.90 -33.51 -1.13
N GLY A 421 18.97 -33.46 -2.46
CA GLY A 421 19.05 -34.65 -3.32
C GLY A 421 17.73 -35.40 -3.52
N LYS A 422 16.63 -35.02 -2.85
CA LYS A 422 15.29 -35.56 -3.13
C LYS A 422 14.71 -34.88 -4.38
N GLU A 423 13.96 -35.65 -5.15
CA GLU A 423 13.26 -35.12 -6.31
C GLU A 423 12.17 -34.13 -5.86
N ASN A 424 12.14 -32.95 -6.48
CA ASN A 424 11.16 -31.92 -6.16
C ASN A 424 9.81 -32.26 -6.83
N PRO A 425 8.77 -32.61 -6.05
CA PRO A 425 7.49 -33.08 -6.59
C PRO A 425 6.74 -31.99 -7.37
N HIS A 426 7.04 -30.72 -7.11
CA HIS A 426 6.41 -29.58 -7.77
C HIS A 426 6.84 -29.42 -9.23
N ILE A 427 7.99 -29.97 -9.62
CA ILE A 427 8.41 -30.00 -11.03
C ILE A 427 7.43 -30.83 -11.87
N HIS A 428 7.10 -32.04 -11.41
CA HIS A 428 6.16 -32.93 -12.11
C HIS A 428 4.75 -32.34 -12.16
N ARG A 429 4.30 -31.73 -11.06
CA ARG A 429 3.00 -31.04 -11.02
C ARG A 429 2.95 -29.85 -11.97
N PHE A 430 3.99 -29.01 -11.99
CA PHE A 430 4.11 -27.91 -12.93
C PHE A 430 3.99 -28.41 -14.36
N VAL A 431 4.80 -29.41 -14.76
CA VAL A 431 4.80 -29.95 -16.12
C VAL A 431 3.44 -30.55 -16.48
N SER A 432 2.78 -31.22 -15.54
CA SER A 432 1.43 -31.77 -15.75
C SER A 432 0.39 -30.68 -16.03
N ILE A 433 0.37 -29.60 -15.23
CA ILE A 433 -0.56 -28.48 -15.45
C ILE A 433 -0.22 -27.78 -16.76
N PHE A 434 1.07 -27.50 -16.98
CA PHE A 434 1.58 -26.80 -18.16
C PHE A 434 1.19 -27.48 -19.47
N ASN A 435 1.28 -28.82 -19.52
CA ASN A 435 0.90 -29.58 -20.71
C ASN A 435 -0.62 -29.53 -20.99
N GLY A 436 -1.45 -29.29 -19.97
CA GLY A 436 -2.90 -29.16 -20.12
C GLY A 436 -3.36 -27.79 -20.61
N ILE A 437 -2.53 -26.75 -20.47
CA ILE A 437 -2.88 -25.39 -20.87
C ILE A 437 -2.84 -25.24 -22.38
N ALA A 438 -3.93 -24.71 -22.96
CA ALA A 438 -4.06 -24.39 -24.38
C ALA A 438 -3.35 -25.42 -25.30
N PRO A 439 -3.81 -26.68 -25.38
CA PRO A 439 -3.07 -27.80 -26.00
C PRO A 439 -2.78 -27.61 -27.50
N HIS A 440 -3.48 -26.67 -28.15
CA HIS A 440 -3.31 -26.30 -29.55
C HIS A 440 -2.17 -25.28 -29.77
N GLU A 441 -1.71 -24.61 -28.72
CA GLU A 441 -0.63 -23.62 -28.80
C GLU A 441 0.76 -24.24 -28.69
N SER A 442 1.75 -23.56 -29.25
CA SER A 442 3.16 -23.93 -29.11
C SER A 442 3.55 -23.96 -27.63
N ARG A 443 4.21 -25.04 -27.17
CA ARG A 443 4.68 -25.14 -25.78
C ARG A 443 5.60 -23.98 -25.41
N TRP A 444 6.43 -23.52 -26.34
CA TRP A 444 7.27 -22.34 -26.13
C TRP A 444 6.45 -21.06 -25.92
N GLN A 445 5.37 -20.87 -26.69
CA GLN A 445 4.50 -19.70 -26.54
C GLN A 445 3.81 -19.70 -25.17
N VAL A 446 3.24 -20.84 -24.77
CA VAL A 446 2.59 -21.00 -23.45
C VAL A 446 3.57 -20.71 -22.31
N PHE A 447 4.80 -21.24 -22.40
CA PHE A 447 5.82 -21.02 -21.37
C PHE A 447 6.30 -19.57 -21.34
N SER A 448 6.53 -18.97 -22.51
CA SER A 448 6.93 -17.57 -22.64
C SER A 448 5.85 -16.65 -22.04
N ASP A 449 4.57 -16.88 -22.35
CA ASP A 449 3.48 -16.10 -21.80
C ASP A 449 3.34 -16.27 -20.30
N PHE A 450 3.47 -17.49 -19.78
CA PHE A 450 3.53 -17.75 -18.34
C PHE A 450 4.62 -16.93 -17.66
N VAL A 451 5.86 -16.97 -18.18
CA VAL A 451 7.01 -16.25 -17.61
C VAL A 451 6.76 -14.73 -17.64
N HIS A 452 6.27 -14.18 -18.75
CA HIS A 452 5.96 -12.76 -18.84
C HIS A 452 4.84 -12.37 -17.86
N MET A 453 3.76 -13.15 -17.80
CA MET A 453 2.64 -12.88 -16.91
C MET A 453 3.07 -12.95 -15.44
N ALA A 454 3.83 -13.97 -15.05
CA ALA A 454 4.37 -14.10 -13.70
C ALA A 454 5.31 -12.95 -13.34
N ALA A 455 6.26 -12.61 -14.22
CA ALA A 455 7.18 -11.50 -14.01
C ALA A 455 6.45 -10.14 -13.90
N CYS A 456 5.46 -9.89 -14.78
CA CYS A 456 4.62 -8.68 -14.71
C CYS A 456 3.87 -8.60 -13.39
N SER A 457 3.26 -9.72 -12.94
CA SER A 457 2.49 -9.73 -11.69
C SER A 457 3.37 -9.41 -10.46
N LEU A 458 4.57 -9.97 -10.39
CA LEU A 458 5.54 -9.69 -9.32
C LEU A 458 6.10 -8.27 -9.39
N TYR A 459 6.39 -7.77 -10.59
CA TYR A 459 6.92 -6.42 -10.79
C TYR A 459 5.89 -5.35 -10.45
N ASN A 460 4.67 -5.47 -10.96
CA ASN A 460 3.60 -4.48 -10.74
C ASN A 460 3.03 -4.49 -9.33
N ALA A 461 3.26 -5.55 -8.54
CA ALA A 461 2.97 -5.53 -7.12
C ALA A 461 3.66 -4.37 -6.38
N VAL A 462 4.80 -3.88 -6.89
CA VAL A 462 5.57 -2.78 -6.30
C VAL A 462 5.61 -1.55 -7.21
N HIS A 463 5.84 -1.72 -8.51
CA HIS A 463 6.18 -0.60 -9.41
C HIS A 463 4.97 0.06 -10.09
N ARG A 464 3.85 -0.65 -10.24
CA ARG A 464 2.62 -0.16 -10.90
C ARG A 464 2.87 0.41 -12.30
N ASP A 465 3.67 -0.28 -13.11
CA ASP A 465 4.06 0.13 -14.45
C ASP A 465 2.96 -0.23 -15.48
N PRO A 466 2.41 0.76 -16.21
CA PRO A 466 1.33 0.53 -17.17
C PRO A 466 1.77 -0.32 -18.37
N ASP A 467 3.06 -0.34 -18.75
CA ASP A 467 3.55 -1.11 -19.89
C ASP A 467 3.61 -2.61 -19.56
N PHE A 468 4.02 -2.95 -18.34
CA PHE A 468 3.97 -4.33 -17.82
C PHE A 468 2.53 -4.81 -17.64
N GLU A 469 1.63 -3.92 -17.19
CA GLU A 469 0.21 -4.24 -17.07
C GLU A 469 -0.40 -4.53 -18.45
N ALA A 470 -0.08 -3.70 -19.44
CA ALA A 470 -0.54 -3.89 -20.81
C ALA A 470 0.03 -5.18 -21.44
N ASP A 471 1.28 -5.55 -21.15
CA ASP A 471 1.86 -6.82 -21.62
C ASP A 471 1.16 -8.02 -21.01
N TYR A 472 0.91 -8.00 -19.68
CA TYR A 472 0.12 -9.02 -19.00
C TYR A 472 -1.26 -9.17 -19.62
N MET A 473 -2.00 -8.07 -19.77
CA MET A 473 -3.37 -8.07 -20.29
C MET A 473 -3.44 -8.54 -21.74
N ARG A 474 -2.43 -8.22 -22.56
CA ARG A 474 -2.34 -8.70 -23.95
C ARG A 474 -2.16 -10.22 -24.02
N ARG A 475 -1.33 -10.79 -23.14
CA ARG A 475 -1.03 -12.23 -23.14
C ARG A 475 -2.16 -13.06 -22.57
N VAL A 476 -2.71 -12.65 -21.42
CA VAL A 476 -3.80 -13.39 -20.77
C VAL A 476 -5.05 -13.47 -21.67
N ALA A 477 -5.27 -12.47 -22.54
CA ALA A 477 -6.39 -12.45 -23.49
C ALA A 477 -6.35 -13.58 -24.53
N HIS A 478 -5.20 -14.24 -24.76
CA HIS A 478 -5.12 -15.41 -25.64
C HIS A 478 -5.64 -16.69 -25.00
N TYR A 479 -5.83 -16.71 -23.68
CA TYR A 479 -6.16 -17.91 -22.92
C TYR A 479 -7.61 -17.88 -22.44
N SER A 480 -8.22 -19.07 -22.33
CA SER A 480 -9.52 -19.21 -21.67
C SER A 480 -9.40 -18.83 -20.18
N VAL A 481 -10.53 -18.55 -19.52
CA VAL A 481 -10.54 -18.25 -18.08
C VAL A 481 -9.95 -19.41 -17.26
N GLU A 482 -10.21 -20.64 -17.68
CA GLU A 482 -9.66 -21.84 -17.03
C GLU A 482 -8.14 -21.94 -17.23
N ASP A 483 -7.66 -21.72 -18.46
CA ASP A 483 -6.23 -21.72 -18.77
C ASP A 483 -5.49 -20.59 -18.03
N ALA A 484 -6.08 -19.40 -17.95
CA ALA A 484 -5.51 -18.27 -17.19
C ALA A 484 -5.41 -18.61 -15.69
N ASN A 485 -6.42 -19.29 -15.11
CA ASN A 485 -6.34 -19.79 -13.74
C ASN A 485 -5.25 -20.86 -13.59
N ASN A 486 -5.06 -21.72 -14.59
CA ASN A 486 -3.99 -22.71 -14.60
C ASN A 486 -2.60 -22.04 -14.72
N MET A 487 -2.45 -20.93 -15.45
CA MET A 487 -1.23 -20.12 -15.45
C MET A 487 -0.90 -19.58 -14.04
N ALA A 488 -1.91 -19.15 -13.28
CA ALA A 488 -1.72 -18.76 -11.88
C ALA A 488 -1.31 -19.95 -10.99
N ARG A 489 -1.88 -21.14 -11.23
CA ARG A 489 -1.46 -22.38 -10.54
C ARG A 489 -0.02 -22.77 -10.86
N LEU A 490 0.46 -22.54 -12.09
CA LEU A 490 1.87 -22.73 -12.43
C LEU A 490 2.77 -21.87 -11.55
N LEU A 491 2.42 -20.60 -11.32
CA LEU A 491 3.19 -19.73 -10.42
C LEU A 491 3.18 -20.27 -8.97
N SER A 492 2.04 -20.81 -8.51
CA SER A 492 1.96 -21.49 -7.21
C SER A 492 2.93 -22.66 -7.11
N GLU A 493 3.06 -23.49 -8.16
CA GLU A 493 4.01 -24.61 -8.17
C GLU A 493 5.47 -24.12 -8.20
N VAL A 494 5.77 -22.96 -8.79
CA VAL A 494 7.10 -22.32 -8.70
C VAL A 494 7.41 -21.92 -7.25
N VAL A 495 6.46 -21.28 -6.56
CA VAL A 495 6.61 -20.88 -5.15
C VAL A 495 6.89 -22.11 -4.28
N MET A 496 6.01 -23.11 -4.35
CA MET A 496 6.15 -24.35 -3.59
C MET A 496 7.43 -25.11 -3.95
N GLY A 497 7.82 -25.07 -5.23
CA GLY A 497 9.05 -25.67 -5.73
C GLY A 497 10.31 -25.05 -5.13
N LEU A 498 10.40 -23.72 -5.11
CA LEU A 498 11.53 -23.00 -4.53
C LEU A 498 11.60 -23.16 -3.00
N GLU A 499 10.44 -23.22 -2.32
CA GLU A 499 10.37 -23.50 -0.88
C GLU A 499 10.78 -24.94 -0.54
N PHE A 500 10.46 -25.90 -1.41
CA PHE A 500 10.86 -27.30 -1.23
C PHE A 500 12.39 -27.45 -1.28
N SER A 501 13.05 -26.79 -2.23
CA SER A 501 14.51 -26.72 -2.34
C SER A 501 14.92 -25.51 -3.19
N PRO A 502 15.85 -24.66 -2.70
CA PRO A 502 16.39 -23.56 -3.49
C PRO A 502 17.25 -24.16 -4.60
N THR A 503 16.69 -24.25 -5.80
CA THR A 503 17.35 -24.78 -7.00
C THR A 503 16.89 -23.96 -8.20
N ASP A 504 17.57 -24.07 -9.34
CA ASP A 504 17.09 -23.49 -10.59
C ASP A 504 15.84 -24.24 -11.10
N PHE A 505 14.69 -23.91 -10.52
CA PHE A 505 13.40 -24.55 -10.77
C PHE A 505 12.90 -24.25 -12.19
N LEU A 506 12.87 -22.97 -12.58
CA LEU A 506 12.39 -22.56 -13.90
C LEU A 506 13.36 -22.96 -15.01
N GLY A 507 14.68 -22.82 -14.80
CA GLY A 507 15.67 -23.28 -15.77
C GLY A 507 15.64 -24.79 -15.96
N ARG A 508 15.43 -25.57 -14.89
CA ARG A 508 15.24 -27.02 -14.99
C ARG A 508 13.98 -27.40 -15.78
N ILE A 509 12.85 -26.74 -15.55
CA ILE A 509 11.62 -26.96 -16.33
C ILE A 509 11.85 -26.60 -17.80
N TYR A 510 12.52 -25.48 -18.07
CA TYR A 510 12.84 -25.02 -19.42
C TYR A 510 13.65 -26.07 -20.18
N MET A 511 14.69 -26.63 -19.55
CA MET A 511 15.54 -27.67 -20.14
C MET A 511 14.82 -29.00 -20.32
N ILE A 512 14.11 -29.50 -19.30
CA ILE A 512 13.39 -30.80 -19.37
C ILE A 512 12.25 -30.76 -20.39
N SER A 513 11.61 -29.60 -20.55
CA SER A 513 10.52 -29.42 -21.50
C SER A 513 10.99 -29.20 -22.94
N GLY A 514 12.30 -29.20 -23.18
CA GLY A 514 12.88 -29.02 -24.53
C GLY A 514 12.59 -27.66 -25.15
N LEU A 515 12.40 -26.62 -24.32
CA LEU A 515 12.00 -25.28 -24.77
C LEU A 515 13.19 -24.42 -25.24
N GLY A 516 14.41 -24.91 -25.04
CA GLY A 516 15.65 -24.25 -25.42
C GLY A 516 15.86 -24.16 -26.93
N ASN A 517 16.56 -23.09 -27.34
CA ASN A 517 17.02 -22.97 -28.72
C ASN A 517 18.30 -23.80 -28.94
N PHE A 518 18.16 -25.12 -29.05
CA PHE A 518 19.29 -26.06 -29.18
C PHE A 518 20.16 -25.81 -30.42
N HIS A 519 19.60 -25.19 -31.47
CA HIS A 519 20.35 -24.79 -32.66
C HIS A 519 21.31 -23.61 -32.42
N ASN A 520 21.04 -22.77 -31.42
CA ASN A 520 21.91 -21.67 -30.99
C ASN A 520 22.74 -22.02 -29.74
N ALA A 521 22.82 -23.30 -29.37
CA ALA A 521 23.59 -23.79 -28.22
C ALA A 521 23.25 -23.12 -26.87
N GLN A 522 21.98 -22.75 -26.66
CA GLN A 522 21.51 -22.20 -25.39
C GLN A 522 21.38 -23.34 -24.36
N TYR A 523 22.40 -23.50 -23.50
CA TYR A 523 22.40 -24.47 -22.40
C TYR A 523 22.50 -23.73 -21.07
N PHE A 524 21.60 -24.02 -20.14
CA PHE A 524 21.70 -23.51 -18.78
C PHE A 524 22.66 -24.36 -17.95
N THR A 525 23.44 -23.69 -17.10
CA THR A 525 24.40 -24.34 -16.20
C THR A 525 23.64 -25.28 -15.26
N PRO A 526 23.94 -26.59 -15.27
CA PRO A 526 23.31 -27.53 -14.36
C PRO A 526 23.55 -27.11 -12.91
N TYR A 527 22.50 -27.20 -12.09
CA TYR A 527 22.59 -26.77 -10.69
C TYR A 527 23.71 -27.49 -9.90
N SER A 528 23.99 -28.75 -10.26
CA SER A 528 25.09 -29.54 -9.70
C SER A 528 26.49 -28.96 -9.97
N VAL A 529 26.62 -28.06 -10.93
CA VAL A 529 27.85 -27.30 -11.23
C VAL A 529 27.80 -25.91 -10.58
N SER A 530 26.66 -25.24 -10.66
CA SER A 530 26.48 -23.91 -10.06
C SER A 530 26.73 -23.92 -8.55
N TYR A 531 26.23 -24.93 -7.85
CA TYR A 531 26.37 -25.05 -6.40
C TYR A 531 27.83 -25.14 -5.89
N PRO A 532 28.68 -26.08 -6.35
CA PRO A 532 30.07 -26.12 -5.92
C PRO A 532 30.85 -24.86 -6.32
N MET A 533 30.59 -24.28 -7.51
CA MET A 533 31.20 -23.01 -7.92
C MET A 533 30.82 -21.86 -6.98
N ALA A 534 29.55 -21.80 -6.57
CA ALA A 534 29.07 -20.79 -5.66
C ALA A 534 29.73 -20.91 -4.27
N ARG A 535 29.90 -22.12 -3.74
CA ARG A 535 30.63 -22.36 -2.49
C ARG A 535 32.09 -21.91 -2.55
N MET A 536 32.78 -22.23 -3.64
CA MET A 536 34.17 -21.79 -3.86
C MET A 536 34.27 -20.26 -3.99
N THR A 537 33.30 -19.62 -4.64
CA THR A 537 33.29 -18.16 -4.78
C THR A 537 32.98 -17.47 -3.46
N LEU A 538 32.07 -18.04 -2.66
CA LEU A 538 31.69 -17.51 -1.37
C LEU A 538 32.81 -17.64 -0.34
N SER A 539 33.61 -18.72 -0.36
CA SER A 539 34.65 -18.96 0.65
C SER A 539 35.64 -17.80 0.77
N ASP A 540 35.96 -17.14 -0.34
CA ASP A 540 36.85 -15.98 -0.36
C ASP A 540 36.24 -14.72 0.29
N ARG A 541 34.91 -14.68 0.43
CA ARG A 541 34.15 -13.55 0.99
C ARG A 541 33.63 -13.80 2.41
N ILE A 542 33.65 -15.03 2.90
CA ILE A 542 33.23 -15.36 4.27
C ILE A 542 34.00 -14.52 5.31
N PRO A 543 35.33 -14.33 5.23
CA PRO A 543 36.04 -13.52 6.22
C PRO A 543 35.56 -12.06 6.26
N GLU A 544 35.21 -11.47 5.10
CA GLU A 544 34.72 -10.09 4.99
C GLU A 544 33.33 -9.95 5.65
N LEU A 545 32.47 -10.97 5.53
CA LEU A 545 31.15 -11.01 6.15
C LEU A 545 31.22 -11.34 7.66
N SER A 546 32.05 -12.30 8.06
CA SER A 546 32.21 -12.72 9.46
C SER A 546 32.86 -11.66 10.33
N SER A 547 33.81 -10.89 9.77
CA SER A 547 34.49 -9.81 10.50
C SER A 547 33.67 -8.53 10.63
N GLY A 548 32.57 -8.41 9.86
CA GLY A 548 31.80 -7.18 9.74
C GLY A 548 32.51 -6.07 8.92
N GLU A 549 33.59 -6.39 8.20
CA GLU A 549 34.24 -5.43 7.28
C GLU A 549 33.28 -4.97 6.17
N ARG A 550 32.39 -5.88 5.76
CA ARG A 550 31.27 -5.61 4.84
C ARG A 550 29.96 -6.11 5.41
N ASP A 551 28.94 -5.25 5.36
CA ASP A 551 27.57 -5.61 5.74
C ASP A 551 26.91 -6.58 4.73
N PHE A 552 27.34 -6.53 3.47
CA PHE A 552 26.80 -7.35 2.38
C PHE A 552 27.82 -7.58 1.25
N ILE A 553 27.57 -8.59 0.42
CA ILE A 553 28.32 -8.85 -0.83
C ILE A 553 27.53 -8.43 -2.06
N THR A 554 28.25 -7.99 -3.09
CA THR A 554 27.71 -7.68 -4.42
C THR A 554 27.99 -8.82 -5.38
N VAL A 555 26.96 -9.32 -6.06
CA VAL A 555 27.04 -10.43 -7.01
C VAL A 555 26.75 -9.90 -8.40
N SER A 556 27.52 -10.32 -9.39
CA SER A 556 27.33 -9.94 -10.79
C SER A 556 27.29 -11.20 -11.64
N ASP A 557 26.23 -11.37 -12.42
CA ASP A 557 26.10 -12.45 -13.40
C ASP A 557 25.78 -11.86 -14.78
N PRO A 558 26.78 -11.68 -15.66
CA PRO A 558 26.61 -11.03 -16.96
C PRO A 558 25.95 -11.93 -18.02
N ALA A 559 25.70 -13.21 -17.73
CA ALA A 559 25.02 -14.15 -18.63
C ALA A 559 24.14 -15.09 -17.79
N SER A 560 23.19 -14.48 -17.10
CA SER A 560 22.53 -15.09 -15.94
C SER A 560 21.61 -16.27 -16.24
N GLY A 561 21.16 -16.43 -17.49
CA GLY A 561 20.16 -17.42 -17.85
C GLY A 561 18.93 -17.28 -16.96
N ALA A 562 18.47 -18.40 -16.40
CA ALA A 562 17.40 -18.42 -15.40
C ALA A 562 17.86 -18.02 -13.97
N GLY A 563 19.12 -17.67 -13.75
CA GLY A 563 19.66 -17.21 -12.47
C GLY A 563 20.29 -18.29 -11.58
N SER A 564 20.58 -19.48 -12.13
CA SER A 564 21.09 -20.66 -11.40
C SER A 564 22.28 -20.35 -10.49
N MET A 565 23.24 -19.53 -10.95
CA MET A 565 24.43 -19.15 -10.17
C MET A 565 24.08 -18.31 -8.94
N VAL A 566 23.15 -17.36 -9.07
CA VAL A 566 22.74 -16.48 -7.97
C VAL A 566 21.88 -17.24 -6.96
N VAL A 567 21.03 -18.15 -7.44
CA VAL A 567 20.26 -19.08 -6.58
C VAL A 567 21.21 -19.98 -5.78
N ALA A 568 22.21 -20.56 -6.43
CA ALA A 568 23.23 -21.39 -5.80
C ALA A 568 24.07 -20.63 -4.77
N LEU A 569 24.38 -19.35 -5.02
CA LEU A 569 25.10 -18.52 -4.07
C LEU A 569 24.25 -18.15 -2.86
N ALA A 570 22.95 -17.88 -3.05
CA ALA A 570 22.03 -17.69 -1.95
C ALA A 570 21.93 -18.94 -1.06
N GLU A 571 21.88 -20.14 -1.66
CA GLU A 571 21.94 -21.41 -0.93
C GLU A 571 23.23 -21.55 -0.13
N ALA A 572 24.39 -21.32 -0.76
CA ALA A 572 25.69 -21.42 -0.11
C ALA A 572 25.83 -20.43 1.06
N MET A 573 25.26 -19.22 0.96
CA MET A 573 25.23 -18.24 2.04
C MET A 573 24.40 -18.72 3.23
N LEU A 574 23.21 -19.26 2.97
CA LEU A 574 22.34 -19.80 4.01
C LEU A 574 23.02 -20.93 4.78
N GLU A 575 23.72 -21.84 4.08
CA GLU A 575 24.50 -22.91 4.72
C GLU A 575 25.68 -22.39 5.54
N ALA A 576 26.29 -21.28 5.11
CA ALA A 576 27.35 -20.62 5.86
C ALA A 576 26.82 -19.75 7.02
N GLY A 577 25.51 -19.73 7.27
CA GLY A 577 24.88 -18.98 8.36
C GLY A 577 24.58 -17.51 8.03
N PHE A 578 24.72 -17.09 6.77
CA PHE A 578 24.44 -15.72 6.34
C PHE A 578 23.06 -15.60 5.69
N ASN A 579 22.40 -14.46 5.91
CA ASN A 579 21.08 -14.20 5.33
C ASN A 579 21.23 -13.47 3.97
N PRO A 580 21.04 -14.15 2.83
CA PRO A 580 21.21 -13.52 1.51
C PRO A 580 20.19 -12.42 1.23
N GLN A 581 19.03 -12.39 1.91
CA GLN A 581 18.04 -11.31 1.73
C GLN A 581 18.51 -9.98 2.34
N LYS A 582 19.47 -10.03 3.27
CA LYS A 582 20.02 -8.86 3.98
C LYS A 582 21.49 -8.60 3.67
N GLN A 583 22.21 -9.62 3.20
CA GLN A 583 23.68 -9.60 3.07
C GLN A 583 24.14 -9.92 1.65
N MET A 584 23.23 -10.02 0.69
CA MET A 584 23.55 -10.21 -0.72
C MET A 584 22.70 -9.28 -1.58
N VAL A 585 23.32 -8.75 -2.63
CA VAL A 585 22.59 -8.03 -3.66
C VAL A 585 23.20 -8.34 -5.03
N ALA A 586 22.35 -8.62 -6.01
CA ALA A 586 22.76 -9.14 -7.31
C ALA A 586 22.45 -8.20 -8.48
N TYR A 587 23.32 -8.17 -9.48
CA TYR A 587 23.10 -7.56 -10.79
C TYR A 587 23.24 -8.63 -11.87
N CYS A 588 22.13 -8.95 -12.52
CA CYS A 588 22.05 -10.04 -13.49
C CYS A 588 21.74 -9.46 -14.86
N VAL A 589 22.40 -9.95 -15.91
CA VAL A 589 22.12 -9.58 -17.30
C VAL A 589 21.93 -10.83 -18.12
N ASP A 590 20.94 -10.84 -19.01
CA ASP A 590 20.85 -11.85 -20.06
C ASP A 590 20.40 -11.22 -21.39
N ILE A 591 20.84 -11.80 -22.50
CA ILE A 591 20.46 -11.34 -23.84
C ILE A 591 19.04 -11.79 -24.21
N ASP A 592 18.58 -12.92 -23.64
CA ASP A 592 17.24 -13.47 -23.83
C ASP A 592 16.26 -12.88 -22.79
N PRO A 593 15.21 -12.17 -23.21
CA PRO A 593 14.20 -11.62 -22.31
C PRO A 593 13.49 -12.68 -21.44
N VAL A 594 13.24 -13.88 -21.98
CA VAL A 594 12.55 -14.96 -21.25
C VAL A 594 13.47 -15.51 -20.16
N ALA A 595 14.75 -15.69 -20.47
CA ALA A 595 15.75 -16.11 -19.48
C ALA A 595 15.88 -15.08 -18.35
N ALA A 596 16.07 -13.80 -18.70
CA ALA A 596 16.11 -12.70 -17.73
C ALA A 596 14.83 -12.65 -16.85
N MET A 597 13.65 -12.86 -17.41
CA MET A 597 12.41 -12.89 -16.63
C MET A 597 12.27 -14.13 -15.73
N MET A 598 12.78 -15.30 -16.15
CA MET A 598 12.88 -16.46 -15.25
C MET A 598 13.79 -16.17 -14.06
N CYS A 599 14.96 -15.57 -14.31
CA CYS A 599 15.87 -15.09 -13.26
C CYS A 599 15.16 -14.11 -12.32
N TYR A 600 14.47 -13.12 -12.87
CA TYR A 600 13.68 -12.16 -12.09
C TYR A 600 12.65 -12.82 -11.17
N ILE A 601 11.87 -13.79 -11.67
CA ILE A 601 10.85 -14.50 -10.88
C ILE A 601 11.49 -15.26 -9.72
N GLN A 602 12.52 -16.06 -9.98
CA GLN A 602 13.16 -16.88 -8.94
C GLN A 602 13.77 -16.01 -7.84
N LEU A 603 14.51 -14.96 -8.22
CA LEU A 603 15.11 -14.04 -7.25
C LEU A 603 14.06 -13.25 -6.47
N SER A 604 12.96 -12.84 -7.11
CA SER A 604 11.86 -12.15 -6.45
C SER A 604 11.17 -13.03 -5.40
N LEU A 605 10.88 -14.29 -5.74
CA LEU A 605 10.21 -15.23 -4.85
C LEU A 605 11.10 -15.70 -3.69
N MET A 606 12.41 -15.81 -3.92
CA MET A 606 13.38 -16.10 -2.85
C MET A 606 13.68 -14.90 -1.94
N GLY A 607 13.12 -13.72 -2.26
CA GLY A 607 13.36 -12.49 -1.51
C GLY A 607 14.78 -11.93 -1.70
N ILE A 608 15.43 -12.21 -2.83
CA ILE A 608 16.79 -11.74 -3.10
C ILE A 608 16.75 -10.30 -3.65
N PRO A 609 17.46 -9.35 -3.02
CA PRO A 609 17.68 -8.03 -3.58
C PRO A 609 18.45 -8.13 -4.90
N ALA A 610 17.83 -7.78 -6.02
CA ALA A 610 18.51 -7.84 -7.31
C ALA A 610 17.96 -6.83 -8.33
N ILE A 611 18.80 -6.50 -9.31
CA ILE A 611 18.40 -5.91 -10.58
C ILE A 611 18.68 -6.94 -11.67
N VAL A 612 17.65 -7.28 -12.45
CA VAL A 612 17.77 -8.21 -13.57
C VAL A 612 17.52 -7.45 -14.86
N ALA A 613 18.48 -7.47 -15.77
CA ALA A 613 18.48 -6.71 -16.99
C ALA A 613 18.41 -7.61 -18.23
N THR A 614 17.64 -7.18 -19.22
CA THR A 614 17.71 -7.74 -20.57
C THR A 614 18.63 -6.86 -21.41
N GLY A 615 19.74 -7.40 -21.90
CA GLY A 615 20.76 -6.63 -22.59
C GLY A 615 21.95 -7.45 -23.04
N ASN A 616 22.88 -6.81 -23.74
CA ASN A 616 24.12 -7.43 -24.17
C ASN A 616 25.26 -6.95 -23.27
N SER A 617 25.76 -7.83 -22.41
CA SER A 617 26.85 -7.54 -21.46
C SER A 617 28.18 -7.20 -22.12
N LEU A 618 28.42 -7.65 -23.36
CA LEU A 618 29.64 -7.34 -24.11
C LEU A 618 29.60 -5.93 -24.68
N THR A 619 28.44 -5.45 -25.14
CA THR A 619 28.27 -4.09 -25.66
C THR A 619 27.81 -3.10 -24.59
N VAL A 620 27.43 -3.59 -23.41
CA VAL A 620 26.84 -2.82 -22.29
C VAL A 620 25.51 -2.15 -22.70
N GLU A 621 24.88 -2.64 -23.76
CA GLU A 621 23.59 -2.13 -24.22
C GLU A 621 22.46 -2.82 -23.45
N ILE A 622 21.85 -2.07 -22.52
CA ILE A 622 20.74 -2.54 -21.71
C ILE A 622 19.42 -2.08 -22.32
N LYS A 623 18.54 -3.02 -22.63
CA LYS A 623 17.20 -2.75 -23.20
C LYS A 623 16.14 -2.55 -22.13
N ARG A 624 16.26 -3.26 -21.01
CA ARG A 624 15.29 -3.23 -19.90
C ARG A 624 15.97 -3.65 -18.60
N GLU A 625 15.59 -3.03 -17.49
CA GLU A 625 15.98 -3.43 -16.14
C GLU A 625 14.75 -3.67 -15.28
N MET A 626 14.83 -4.68 -14.41
CA MET A 626 13.77 -5.05 -13.48
C MET A 626 14.35 -5.22 -12.08
N ALA A 627 14.01 -4.30 -11.17
CA ALA A 627 14.38 -4.41 -9.76
C ALA A 627 13.40 -5.33 -9.02
N THR A 628 13.93 -6.32 -8.28
CA THR A 628 13.09 -7.24 -7.48
C THR A 628 12.35 -6.49 -6.37
N PRO A 629 11.21 -7.00 -5.89
CA PRO A 629 10.47 -6.38 -4.79
C PRO A 629 11.35 -6.13 -3.55
N MET A 630 12.23 -7.09 -3.20
CA MET A 630 13.12 -6.93 -2.05
C MET A 630 14.14 -5.80 -2.25
N PHE A 631 14.66 -5.60 -3.47
CA PHE A 631 15.57 -4.50 -3.78
C PHE A 631 14.90 -3.13 -3.51
N VAL A 632 13.65 -2.99 -3.92
CA VAL A 632 12.89 -1.73 -3.78
C VAL A 632 12.46 -1.51 -2.33
N LEU A 633 11.79 -2.50 -1.73
CA LEU A 633 11.23 -2.40 -0.39
C LEU A 633 12.33 -2.27 0.68
N GLY A 634 13.46 -2.95 0.49
CA GLY A 634 14.65 -2.84 1.34
C GLY A 634 15.48 -1.57 1.11
N ARG A 635 15.06 -0.68 0.19
CA ARG A 635 15.77 0.56 -0.19
C ARG A 635 17.23 0.34 -0.60
N TRP A 636 17.51 -0.78 -1.25
CA TRP A 636 18.87 -1.21 -1.61
C TRP A 636 19.61 -0.25 -2.54
N HIS A 637 18.89 0.59 -3.27
CA HIS A 637 19.48 1.66 -4.09
C HIS A 637 20.41 2.59 -3.28
N HIS A 638 20.10 2.89 -2.02
CA HIS A 638 20.95 3.73 -1.17
C HIS A 638 22.24 3.00 -0.76
N TRP A 639 22.12 1.76 -0.30
CA TRP A 639 23.24 0.92 0.16
C TRP A 639 24.19 0.59 -0.99
N TRP A 640 23.64 0.24 -2.15
CA TRP A 640 24.40 -0.06 -3.35
C TRP A 640 25.13 1.17 -3.90
N GLN A 641 24.51 2.35 -3.86
CA GLN A 641 25.18 3.61 -4.25
C GLN A 641 26.32 3.96 -3.31
N ALA A 642 26.11 3.87 -1.99
CA ALA A 642 27.14 4.14 -0.99
C ALA A 642 28.37 3.24 -1.16
N GLU A 643 28.16 1.94 -1.43
CA GLU A 643 29.25 0.99 -1.67
C GLU A 643 30.01 1.27 -2.97
N ARG A 644 29.32 1.70 -4.04
CA ARG A 644 30.00 2.12 -5.28
C ARG A 644 30.85 3.37 -5.07
N THR A 645 30.40 4.31 -4.23
CA THR A 645 31.20 5.48 -3.85
C THR A 645 32.41 5.09 -3.00
N ARG A 646 32.25 4.13 -2.06
CA ARG A 646 33.36 3.59 -1.27
C ARG A 646 34.43 2.90 -2.12
N LYS A 647 34.05 2.18 -3.19
CA LYS A 647 35.00 1.54 -4.12
C LYS A 647 35.69 2.52 -5.09
N ALA A 648 35.17 3.73 -5.25
CA ALA A 648 35.71 4.75 -6.15
C ALA A 648 36.65 5.75 -5.45
N ALA A 649 36.61 5.80 -4.12
CA ALA A 649 37.56 6.50 -3.25
C ALA A 649 38.72 5.58 -2.88
#